data_AF-A0AAD6J756-F1
#
_entry.id   AF-A0AAD6J756-F1
#
_cell.length_a   1.000
_cell.length_b   1.000
_cell.length_c   1.000
_cell.angle_alpha   90.00
_cell.angle_beta   90.00
_cell.angle_gamma   90.00
#
_symmetry.space_group_name_H-M   'P 1'
#
loop_
_entity.id
_entity.type
_entity.pdbx_description
1 polymer ?
#
loop_
_entity_poly.entity_id
_entity_poly.type
_entity_poly.pdbx_seq_one_letter_code
_entity_poly.pdbx_strand_id
1 'polypeptide(L)'
;MSDLNLEEAIPGHLITERTQPLHGPDNFEPKMASYTGRLGEDIKGLVVLYLGVQAPIGVDKRAVIKNLRVHITDPLVGFYDEGFFTDINGYSNHLIAAYWKSKNDFQSWQNKLPVGWWYAGITPGGEIGVYWERYEPSIDDTEIIYSHDDRPEGWGNLAEKVSKPINKHGYWGSAQDRIPRSQTEDLKPTGSCQIINPGTGLLQVKPQENLVILRSAQDWSDTLDKERTFYKKGVEPVLMKGMKEIEDGLRLGCYFNRVVTLGDPENAQQKTYSSGYALPVSQAGLMIGIIGMGDMGRLYARKISAAGWKVIACDTPEKYAELKAEFEDAGSLITIVENGHLVSRCSDYIIYNVPAESIDAVVKLYGPSTKMGAIVGGQTSCKAPEIAAFEAHLPKDVEIVSCHSLHGPKVDSRGQPLAIISHRASAESTALVTRVLACLQSKIVHLSAIEHDRITADTQAVTHAAFLSMGTAWHANAQFPWELERYSTGGVENVKINIMMRIYSNKWHVYAGLAILNPAARDQIRAYADSVTELFKLMISHQRKEFEERIIKAGEAVFGSHKGACLLLRDEILDQYSLAEARIPRSERRPNSHLSLLAMVDCWWKLGIVPYEHMICETPLFRLWLGVAEYLYRDRKMLEEAIETAMEDDAFRMDDLEFTFAARGWSEVVGYGDFESYRKRFEKVQTYFAPRVAEATRLGNEMIAKIFEKTRDGETPAKAS
;
A
#
# COMPACT_ATOMS: atom_id res chain seq x y z
N MET A 1 -47.83 -5.83 -16.16
CA MET A 1 -47.67 -5.03 -14.92
C MET A 1 -47.25 -3.59 -15.29
N SER A 2 -47.99 -2.94 -16.20
CA SER A 2 -47.71 -1.59 -16.72
C SER A 2 -48.65 -0.53 -16.11
N ASP A 3 -49.23 -0.82 -14.94
CA ASP A 3 -50.33 -0.05 -14.30
C ASP A 3 -49.94 0.58 -12.95
N LEU A 4 -48.65 0.58 -12.58
CA LEU A 4 -48.21 1.33 -11.41
C LEU A 4 -48.22 2.82 -11.78
N ASN A 5 -49.20 3.57 -11.29
CA ASN A 5 -49.21 5.04 -11.38
C ASN A 5 -48.09 5.60 -10.49
N LEU A 6 -46.87 5.63 -11.04
CA LEU A 6 -45.65 5.97 -10.32
C LEU A 6 -45.58 7.45 -9.97
N GLU A 7 -45.15 7.75 -8.76
CA GLU A 7 -44.86 9.10 -8.28
C GLU A 7 -43.34 9.37 -8.31
N GLU A 8 -42.97 10.64 -8.48
CA GLU A 8 -41.58 11.06 -8.37
C GLU A 8 -41.09 10.90 -6.92
N ALA A 9 -39.92 10.29 -6.69
CA ALA A 9 -39.43 10.06 -5.34
C ALA A 9 -39.12 11.38 -4.61
N ILE A 10 -38.60 12.38 -5.32
CA ILE A 10 -38.36 13.72 -4.77
C ILE A 10 -39.72 14.45 -4.61
N PRO A 11 -40.05 15.02 -3.42
CA PRO A 11 -41.27 15.79 -3.24
C PRO A 11 -41.36 16.95 -4.23
N GLY A 12 -42.56 17.23 -4.76
CA GLY A 12 -42.76 18.22 -5.82
C GLY A 12 -42.16 19.61 -5.54
N HIS A 13 -42.22 20.09 -4.29
CA HIS A 13 -41.68 21.39 -3.88
C HIS A 13 -40.14 21.42 -3.77
N LEU A 14 -39.46 20.28 -3.90
CA LEU A 14 -37.99 20.16 -3.91
C LEU A 14 -37.43 19.78 -5.29
N ILE A 15 -38.30 19.58 -6.29
CA ILE A 15 -37.86 19.31 -7.67
C ILE A 15 -37.30 20.61 -8.26
N THR A 16 -36.12 20.52 -8.86
CA THR A 16 -35.45 21.63 -9.54
C THR A 16 -34.93 21.20 -10.92
N GLU A 17 -34.44 22.15 -11.71
CA GLU A 17 -33.73 21.84 -12.95
C GLU A 17 -32.46 21.05 -12.62
N ARG A 18 -32.41 19.81 -13.12
CA ARG A 18 -31.34 18.87 -12.83
C ARG A 18 -30.12 19.17 -13.71
N THR A 19 -28.97 19.42 -13.08
CA THR A 19 -27.67 19.59 -13.77
C THR A 19 -26.76 18.36 -13.61
N GLN A 20 -27.08 17.44 -12.69
CA GLN A 20 -26.40 16.16 -12.53
C GLN A 20 -27.22 15.02 -13.13
N PRO A 21 -26.64 14.14 -13.96
CA PRO A 21 -27.38 13.02 -14.54
C PRO A 21 -27.90 12.07 -13.45
N LEU A 22 -29.02 11.39 -13.73
CA LEU A 22 -29.47 10.27 -12.91
C LEU A 22 -28.49 9.11 -13.04
N HIS A 23 -28.37 8.31 -11.99
CA HIS A 23 -27.54 7.09 -12.01
C HIS A 23 -28.28 5.91 -12.66
N GLY A 24 -29.61 5.94 -12.63
CA GLY A 24 -30.45 4.91 -13.22
C GLY A 24 -30.42 4.90 -14.76
N PRO A 25 -30.70 3.75 -15.39
CA PRO A 25 -30.90 3.69 -16.84
C PRO A 25 -32.01 4.62 -17.32
N ASP A 26 -31.88 5.14 -18.54
CA ASP A 26 -32.95 5.90 -19.18
C ASP A 26 -34.22 5.05 -19.28
N ASN A 27 -35.36 5.65 -18.94
CA ASN A 27 -36.69 5.00 -18.94
C ASN A 27 -36.78 3.75 -18.02
N PHE A 28 -36.00 3.72 -16.93
CA PHE A 28 -36.12 2.64 -15.95
C PHE A 28 -37.51 2.60 -15.30
N GLU A 29 -38.13 1.42 -15.30
CA GLU A 29 -39.37 1.15 -14.58
C GLU A 29 -39.14 0.14 -13.44
N PRO A 30 -39.47 0.49 -12.18
CA PRO A 30 -39.34 -0.44 -11.06
C PRO A 30 -40.25 -1.66 -11.19
N LYS A 31 -39.71 -2.85 -10.84
CA LYS A 31 -40.42 -4.13 -10.91
C LYS A 31 -41.27 -4.45 -9.68
N MET A 32 -41.05 -3.72 -8.60
CA MET A 32 -41.76 -3.87 -7.33
C MET A 32 -42.21 -2.49 -6.86
N ALA A 33 -43.19 -2.41 -5.98
CA ALA A 33 -43.54 -1.15 -5.35
C ALA A 33 -42.53 -0.83 -4.23
N SER A 34 -42.20 0.45 -4.08
CA SER A 34 -41.58 1.01 -2.90
C SER A 34 -42.15 2.41 -2.69
N TYR A 35 -42.06 2.90 -1.47
CA TYR A 35 -42.76 4.10 -1.03
C TYR A 35 -41.80 5.04 -0.29
N THR A 36 -42.13 6.32 -0.20
CA THR A 36 -41.41 7.29 0.63
C THR A 36 -42.37 8.01 1.58
N GLY A 37 -41.86 8.42 2.73
CA GLY A 37 -42.58 9.35 3.61
C GLY A 37 -42.60 10.74 2.99
N ARG A 38 -43.74 11.43 3.07
CA ARG A 38 -43.89 12.84 2.70
C ARG A 38 -43.94 13.69 3.95
N LEU A 39 -42.86 14.43 4.19
CA LEU A 39 -42.77 15.44 5.22
C LEU A 39 -43.46 16.73 4.75
N GLY A 40 -43.97 17.54 5.69
CA GLY A 40 -44.63 18.81 5.41
C GLY A 40 -43.70 19.80 4.70
N GLU A 41 -44.25 20.66 3.82
CA GLU A 41 -43.45 21.58 3.01
C GLU A 41 -42.77 22.69 3.83
N ASP A 42 -43.25 22.91 5.05
CA ASP A 42 -42.69 23.80 6.07
C ASP A 42 -41.43 23.24 6.72
N ILE A 43 -41.19 21.92 6.63
CA ILE A 43 -40.01 21.26 7.18
C ILE A 43 -38.80 21.55 6.28
N LYS A 44 -37.86 22.34 6.81
CA LYS A 44 -36.59 22.66 6.12
C LYS A 44 -35.37 21.91 6.64
N GLY A 45 -35.44 21.41 7.87
CA GLY A 45 -34.32 20.71 8.49
C GLY A 45 -34.81 19.80 9.59
N LEU A 46 -34.30 18.58 9.58
CA LEU A 46 -34.64 17.55 10.53
C LEU A 46 -33.59 17.50 11.64
N VAL A 47 -33.94 16.90 12.77
CA VAL A 47 -32.96 16.55 13.79
C VAL A 47 -33.15 15.11 14.22
N VAL A 48 -32.05 14.38 14.31
CA VAL A 48 -31.98 13.10 15.03
C VAL A 48 -30.89 13.19 16.09
N LEU A 49 -31.21 12.68 17.27
CA LEU A 49 -30.29 12.56 18.39
C LEU A 49 -30.21 11.10 18.83
N TYR A 50 -29.00 10.55 18.79
CA TYR A 50 -28.69 9.27 19.43
C TYR A 50 -28.02 9.51 20.79
N LEU A 51 -28.67 9.02 21.84
CA LEU A 51 -28.16 9.02 23.21
C LEU A 51 -27.74 7.62 23.60
N GLY A 52 -26.46 7.45 23.87
CA GLY A 52 -25.87 6.16 24.20
C GLY A 52 -25.45 6.04 25.65
N VAL A 53 -25.66 4.87 26.22
CA VAL A 53 -25.09 4.45 27.52
C VAL A 53 -24.32 3.16 27.30
N GLN A 54 -22.99 3.25 27.40
CA GLN A 54 -22.04 2.16 27.19
C GLN A 54 -21.46 1.69 28.52
N ALA A 55 -21.39 0.39 28.74
CA ALA A 55 -20.71 -0.18 29.90
C ALA A 55 -20.25 -1.61 29.62
N PRO A 56 -19.24 -2.13 30.34
CA PRO A 56 -18.92 -3.56 30.32
C PRO A 56 -20.16 -4.43 30.54
N ILE A 57 -20.20 -5.61 29.91
CA ILE A 57 -21.33 -6.53 30.05
C ILE A 57 -21.50 -6.89 31.54
N GLY A 58 -22.73 -6.74 32.05
CA GLY A 58 -23.09 -7.02 33.45
C GLY A 58 -23.14 -5.80 34.36
N VAL A 59 -22.61 -4.64 33.94
CA VAL A 59 -22.72 -3.39 34.71
C VAL A 59 -24.14 -2.82 34.62
N ASP A 60 -24.74 -2.46 35.75
CA ASP A 60 -26.09 -1.90 35.82
C ASP A 60 -26.13 -0.43 35.39
N LYS A 61 -26.77 -0.18 34.25
CA LYS A 61 -26.94 1.15 33.64
C LYS A 61 -28.37 1.69 33.76
N ARG A 62 -29.29 1.00 34.46
CA ARG A 62 -30.73 1.34 34.50
C ARG A 62 -31.01 2.73 35.03
N ALA A 63 -30.27 3.18 36.06
CA ALA A 63 -30.44 4.51 36.62
C ALA A 63 -30.11 5.62 35.62
N VAL A 64 -29.01 5.47 34.87
CA VAL A 64 -28.57 6.44 33.85
C VAL A 64 -29.59 6.47 32.70
N ILE A 65 -30.01 5.30 32.20
CA ILE A 65 -31.02 5.19 31.14
C ILE A 65 -32.32 5.88 31.56
N LYS A 66 -32.79 5.62 32.80
CA LYS A 66 -34.02 6.23 33.32
C LYS A 66 -33.92 7.76 33.36
N ASN A 67 -32.77 8.31 33.76
CA ASN A 67 -32.55 9.76 33.80
C ASN A 67 -32.60 10.37 32.40
N LEU A 68 -31.99 9.72 31.40
CA LEU A 68 -32.07 10.19 30.01
C LEU A 68 -33.49 10.13 29.46
N ARG A 69 -34.21 9.03 29.73
CA ARG A 69 -35.56 8.79 29.19
C ARG A 69 -36.58 9.85 29.61
N VAL A 70 -36.47 10.39 30.83
CA VAL A 70 -37.36 11.46 31.33
C VAL A 70 -37.34 12.69 30.43
N HIS A 71 -36.21 12.99 29.80
CA HIS A 71 -36.07 14.15 28.91
C HIS A 71 -36.57 13.88 27.49
N ILE A 72 -36.60 12.61 27.05
CA ILE A 72 -37.02 12.21 25.70
C ILE A 72 -38.54 12.06 25.58
N THR A 73 -39.26 11.93 26.71
CA THR A 73 -40.73 11.92 26.71
C THR A 73 -41.37 13.32 26.61
N ASP A 74 -40.60 14.38 26.32
CA ASP A 74 -41.13 15.73 26.13
C ASP A 74 -41.99 15.81 24.85
N PRO A 75 -43.14 16.50 24.86
CA PRO A 75 -44.01 16.62 23.67
C PRO A 75 -43.35 17.24 22.43
N LEU A 76 -42.23 17.96 22.58
CA LEU A 76 -41.46 18.49 21.46
C LEU A 76 -40.69 17.40 20.70
N VAL A 77 -40.46 16.23 21.32
CA VAL A 77 -39.87 15.07 20.65
C VAL A 77 -40.96 14.42 19.81
N GLY A 78 -40.83 14.50 18.48
CA GLY A 78 -41.87 14.02 17.57
C GLY A 78 -42.01 12.50 17.58
N PHE A 79 -40.88 11.79 17.68
CA PHE A 79 -40.84 10.33 17.79
C PHE A 79 -39.53 9.91 18.46
N TYR A 80 -39.55 8.80 19.19
CA TYR A 80 -38.33 8.16 19.64
C TYR A 80 -38.49 6.63 19.70
N ASP A 81 -37.38 5.93 19.53
CA ASP A 81 -37.25 4.51 19.80
C ASP A 81 -35.99 4.23 20.62
N GLU A 82 -35.96 3.07 21.25
CA GLU A 82 -34.83 2.63 22.07
C GLU A 82 -34.47 1.18 21.79
N GLY A 83 -33.20 0.87 21.93
CA GLY A 83 -32.66 -0.46 21.67
C GLY A 83 -31.32 -0.71 22.33
N PHE A 84 -30.75 -1.87 22.05
CA PHE A 84 -29.46 -2.28 22.58
C PHE A 84 -28.61 -2.99 21.53
N PHE A 85 -27.30 -2.97 21.75
CA PHE A 85 -26.32 -3.71 20.97
C PHE A 85 -25.05 -3.97 21.77
N THR A 86 -24.23 -4.91 21.31
CA THR A 86 -22.86 -5.11 21.80
C THR A 86 -21.90 -4.64 20.72
N ASP A 87 -20.93 -3.81 21.06
CA ASP A 87 -19.92 -3.35 20.10
C ASP A 87 -18.76 -4.33 19.94
N ILE A 88 -17.89 -4.07 18.97
CA ILE A 88 -16.73 -4.90 18.62
C ILE A 88 -15.73 -5.07 19.79
N ASN A 89 -15.71 -4.13 20.74
CA ASN A 89 -14.86 -4.21 21.92
C ASN A 89 -15.52 -4.97 23.08
N GLY A 90 -16.72 -5.53 22.86
CA GLY A 90 -17.46 -6.30 23.84
C GLY A 90 -18.20 -5.47 24.89
N TYR A 91 -18.43 -4.17 24.65
CA TYR A 91 -19.22 -3.34 25.56
C TYR A 91 -20.70 -3.38 25.21
N SER A 92 -21.54 -3.38 26.24
CA SER A 92 -22.98 -3.34 26.10
C SER A 92 -23.47 -1.89 25.97
N ASN A 93 -24.23 -1.62 24.92
CA ASN A 93 -24.76 -0.29 24.61
C ASN A 93 -26.28 -0.30 24.73
N HIS A 94 -26.85 0.71 25.38
CA HIS A 94 -28.25 1.08 25.25
C HIS A 94 -28.33 2.39 24.49
N LEU A 95 -29.24 2.48 23.52
CA LEU A 95 -29.31 3.58 22.58
C LEU A 95 -30.75 4.08 22.47
N ILE A 96 -30.94 5.39 22.68
CA ILE A 96 -32.21 6.08 22.47
C ILE A 96 -32.04 6.97 21.23
N ALA A 97 -32.84 6.74 20.19
CA ALA A 97 -32.88 7.57 18.98
C ALA A 97 -34.14 8.45 19.02
N ALA A 98 -33.95 9.76 19.16
CA ALA A 98 -35.02 10.74 19.23
C ALA A 98 -35.03 11.64 17.99
N TYR A 99 -36.21 12.00 17.51
CA TYR A 99 -36.42 12.69 16.24
C TYR A 99 -37.31 13.93 16.39
N TRP A 100 -36.93 15.02 15.71
CA TRP A 100 -37.68 16.27 15.67
C TRP A 100 -37.98 16.68 14.22
N LYS A 101 -39.12 17.34 14.04
CA LYS A 101 -39.58 17.89 12.74
C LYS A 101 -38.90 19.22 12.39
N SER A 102 -38.32 19.92 13.37
CA SER A 102 -37.63 21.17 13.13
C SER A 102 -36.44 21.39 14.08
N LYS A 103 -35.45 22.16 13.62
CA LYS A 103 -34.34 22.63 14.45
C LYS A 103 -34.81 23.52 15.61
N ASN A 104 -35.90 24.25 15.42
CA ASN A 104 -36.48 25.13 16.44
C ASN A 104 -37.09 24.33 17.60
N ASP A 105 -37.77 23.23 17.31
CA ASP A 105 -38.34 22.36 18.35
C ASP A 105 -37.22 21.71 19.18
N PHE A 106 -36.17 21.24 18.50
CA PHE A 106 -34.99 20.69 19.14
C PHE A 106 -34.29 21.73 20.02
N GLN A 107 -34.05 22.95 19.53
CA GLN A 107 -33.47 24.04 20.32
C GLN A 107 -34.36 24.42 21.51
N SER A 108 -35.68 24.54 21.30
CA SER A 108 -36.64 24.84 22.36
C SER A 108 -36.64 23.77 23.45
N TRP A 109 -36.57 22.50 23.05
CA TRP A 109 -36.41 21.37 23.96
C TRP A 109 -35.08 21.43 24.71
N GLN A 110 -33.96 21.61 23.99
CA GLN A 110 -32.63 21.65 24.57
C GLN A 110 -32.48 22.80 25.59
N ASN A 111 -33.07 23.96 25.33
CA ASN A 111 -33.05 25.12 26.22
C ASN A 111 -33.79 24.90 27.55
N LYS A 112 -34.70 23.92 27.64
CA LYS A 112 -35.33 23.53 28.91
C LYS A 112 -34.39 22.71 29.80
N LEU A 113 -33.32 22.15 29.24
CA LEU A 113 -32.46 21.19 29.92
C LEU A 113 -31.25 21.87 30.54
N PRO A 114 -30.80 21.44 31.73
CA PRO A 114 -29.60 22.00 32.34
C PRO A 114 -28.36 21.66 31.51
N VAL A 115 -27.33 22.52 31.60
CA VAL A 115 -26.03 22.24 30.99
C VAL A 115 -25.50 20.91 31.51
N GLY A 116 -25.11 20.02 30.60
CA GLY A 116 -24.54 18.72 30.93
C GLY A 116 -25.54 17.65 31.41
N TRP A 117 -26.84 17.87 31.21
CA TRP A 117 -27.89 16.93 31.63
C TRP A 117 -27.66 15.47 31.19
N TRP A 118 -27.05 15.24 30.03
CA TRP A 118 -26.87 13.90 29.44
C TRP A 118 -25.68 13.12 30.01
N TYR A 119 -24.76 13.79 30.69
CA TYR A 119 -23.69 13.16 31.48
C TYR A 119 -23.80 13.46 32.96
N ALA A 120 -24.95 13.98 33.41
CA ALA A 120 -25.18 14.28 34.81
C ALA A 120 -25.08 13.00 35.66
N GLY A 121 -24.20 13.02 36.66
CA GLY A 121 -23.96 11.87 37.54
C GLY A 121 -22.98 10.83 36.97
N ILE A 122 -22.38 11.07 35.81
CA ILE A 122 -21.32 10.21 35.26
C ILE A 122 -19.95 10.67 35.81
N THR A 123 -19.18 9.71 36.31
CA THR A 123 -17.81 9.96 36.81
C THR A 123 -16.81 9.75 35.68
N PRO A 124 -16.01 10.75 35.30
CA PRO A 124 -14.92 10.56 34.34
C PRO A 124 -13.96 9.46 34.78
N GLY A 125 -13.67 8.51 33.89
CA GLY A 125 -12.85 7.33 34.20
C GLY A 125 -13.59 6.19 34.93
N GLY A 126 -14.90 6.31 35.16
CA GLY A 126 -15.74 5.23 35.68
C GLY A 126 -16.08 4.18 34.61
N GLU A 127 -16.87 3.17 35.01
CA GLU A 127 -17.24 2.03 34.14
C GLU A 127 -18.35 2.34 33.12
N ILE A 128 -19.12 3.41 33.34
CA ILE A 128 -20.22 3.81 32.46
C ILE A 128 -19.79 5.00 31.62
N GLY A 129 -19.77 4.80 30.31
CA GLY A 129 -19.65 5.85 29.30
C GLY A 129 -21.02 6.32 28.82
N VAL A 130 -21.12 7.60 28.46
CA VAL A 130 -22.27 8.17 27.77
C VAL A 130 -21.81 8.89 26.51
N TYR A 131 -22.64 8.86 25.48
CA TYR A 131 -22.36 9.59 24.24
C TYR A 131 -23.62 10.22 23.66
N TRP A 132 -23.40 11.26 22.87
CA TRP A 132 -24.41 12.05 22.22
C TRP A 132 -24.01 12.25 20.76
N GLU A 133 -24.78 11.71 19.83
CA GLU A 133 -24.56 11.88 18.39
C GLU A 133 -25.75 12.63 17.80
N ARG A 134 -25.56 13.91 17.47
CA ARG A 134 -26.61 14.78 16.90
C ARG A 134 -26.34 15.06 15.44
N TYR A 135 -27.39 14.92 14.65
CA TYR A 135 -27.37 15.20 13.22
C TYR A 135 -28.54 16.08 12.83
N GLU A 136 -28.27 17.05 11.96
CA GLU A 136 -29.23 18.09 11.58
C GLU A 136 -29.31 18.30 10.05
N PRO A 137 -29.63 17.24 9.27
CA PRO A 137 -29.64 17.33 7.81
C PRO A 137 -30.71 18.30 7.30
N SER A 138 -30.45 18.95 6.16
CA SER A 138 -31.50 19.64 5.41
C SER A 138 -32.51 18.62 4.88
N ILE A 139 -33.73 19.06 4.62
CA ILE A 139 -34.68 18.25 3.85
C ILE A 139 -34.13 17.93 2.46
N ASP A 140 -33.28 18.79 1.90
CA ASP A 140 -32.60 18.59 0.61
C ASP A 140 -31.55 17.47 0.62
N ASP A 141 -31.11 17.05 1.81
CA ASP A 141 -30.08 16.02 2.03
C ASP A 141 -30.64 14.67 2.43
N THR A 142 -31.97 14.57 2.53
CA THR A 142 -32.64 13.43 3.16
C THR A 142 -33.39 12.62 2.11
N GLU A 143 -33.28 11.30 2.20
CA GLU A 143 -34.11 10.35 1.48
C GLU A 143 -34.70 9.34 2.47
N ILE A 144 -35.91 8.87 2.20
CA ILE A 144 -36.57 7.83 2.99
C ILE A 144 -37.21 6.82 2.04
N ILE A 145 -37.08 5.53 2.32
CA ILE A 145 -37.69 4.49 1.51
C ILE A 145 -38.25 3.36 2.38
N TYR A 146 -39.41 2.84 1.98
CA TYR A 146 -40.06 1.69 2.58
C TYR A 146 -40.45 0.68 1.51
N SER A 147 -40.51 -0.59 1.91
CA SER A 147 -41.14 -1.65 1.10
C SER A 147 -42.66 -1.73 1.28
N HIS A 148 -43.20 -1.16 2.35
CA HIS A 148 -44.64 -1.16 2.69
C HIS A 148 -45.10 0.26 3.06
N ASP A 149 -46.37 0.57 2.85
CA ASP A 149 -46.95 1.90 3.03
C ASP A 149 -47.58 2.14 4.41
N ASP A 150 -47.57 1.14 5.29
CA ASP A 150 -48.19 1.16 6.62
C ASP A 150 -47.20 0.98 7.79
N ARG A 151 -45.89 0.86 7.51
CA ARG A 151 -44.83 0.60 8.50
C ARG A 151 -43.76 1.70 8.53
N PRO A 152 -44.09 2.91 9.03
CA PRO A 152 -43.10 3.97 9.18
C PRO A 152 -42.05 3.61 10.25
N GLU A 153 -40.80 3.95 9.98
CA GLU A 153 -39.67 3.79 10.90
C GLU A 153 -38.81 5.06 10.89
N GLY A 154 -38.16 5.38 12.01
CA GLY A 154 -37.33 6.60 12.15
C GLY A 154 -38.10 7.87 11.77
N TRP A 155 -37.55 8.70 10.87
CA TRP A 155 -38.23 9.90 10.35
C TRP A 155 -39.56 9.62 9.64
N GLY A 156 -39.83 8.38 9.24
CA GLY A 156 -41.13 7.99 8.71
C GLY A 156 -42.29 8.25 9.66
N ASN A 157 -42.05 8.11 10.96
CA ASN A 157 -43.06 8.39 11.97
C ASN A 157 -43.42 9.89 12.05
N LEU A 158 -42.62 10.75 11.42
CA LEU A 158 -42.87 12.18 11.34
C LEU A 158 -43.56 12.61 10.04
N ALA A 159 -43.68 11.70 9.05
CA ALA A 159 -44.32 11.98 7.77
C ALA A 159 -45.82 12.27 7.95
N GLU A 160 -46.35 13.19 7.13
CA GLU A 160 -47.79 13.51 7.12
C GLU A 160 -48.60 12.46 6.36
N LYS A 161 -47.96 11.87 5.34
CA LYS A 161 -48.52 10.81 4.51
C LYS A 161 -47.40 9.99 3.86
N VAL A 162 -47.78 8.85 3.30
CA VAL A 162 -46.92 8.01 2.47
C VAL A 162 -47.25 8.28 0.99
N SER A 163 -46.24 8.23 0.13
CA SER A 163 -46.39 8.43 -1.32
C SER A 163 -47.17 7.29 -1.99
N LYS A 164 -47.55 7.47 -3.26
CA LYS A 164 -47.79 6.33 -4.16
C LYS A 164 -46.47 5.58 -4.44
N PRO A 165 -46.50 4.41 -5.12
CA PRO A 165 -45.28 3.74 -5.54
C PRO A 165 -44.35 4.69 -6.30
N ILE A 166 -43.08 4.77 -5.90
CA ILE A 166 -42.12 5.74 -6.46
C ILE A 166 -41.34 5.20 -7.66
N ASN A 167 -40.86 6.11 -8.53
CA ASN A 167 -40.12 5.77 -9.73
C ASN A 167 -38.61 5.47 -9.52
N LYS A 168 -37.99 5.94 -8.44
CA LYS A 168 -36.51 5.87 -8.23
C LYS A 168 -36.10 4.86 -7.16
N HIS A 169 -36.15 3.58 -7.51
CA HIS A 169 -35.63 2.50 -6.67
C HIS A 169 -35.34 1.23 -7.50
N GLY A 170 -34.71 0.22 -6.90
CA GLY A 170 -34.45 -1.04 -7.59
C GLY A 170 -33.25 -1.03 -8.55
N TYR A 171 -32.44 0.03 -8.53
CA TYR A 171 -31.16 0.14 -9.23
C TYR A 171 -30.08 0.77 -8.34
N TRP A 172 -28.81 0.47 -8.64
CA TRP A 172 -27.66 1.04 -7.94
C TRP A 172 -27.53 2.54 -8.25
N GLY A 173 -27.39 3.37 -7.22
CA GLY A 173 -27.43 4.83 -7.33
C GLY A 173 -28.81 5.45 -7.06
N SER A 174 -29.87 4.64 -7.01
CA SER A 174 -31.23 5.16 -6.73
C SER A 174 -31.36 5.89 -5.40
N ALA A 175 -30.63 5.48 -4.36
CA ALA A 175 -30.62 6.18 -3.07
C ALA A 175 -30.14 7.64 -3.22
N GLN A 176 -29.08 7.86 -4.00
CA GLN A 176 -28.59 9.21 -4.29
C GLN A 176 -29.59 9.98 -5.15
N ASP A 177 -30.18 9.35 -6.17
CA ASP A 177 -31.19 9.98 -7.03
C ASP A 177 -32.47 10.40 -6.28
N ARG A 178 -32.75 9.81 -5.11
CA ARG A 178 -33.84 10.21 -4.20
C ARG A 178 -33.50 11.42 -3.32
N ILE A 179 -32.23 11.78 -3.18
CA ILE A 179 -31.79 12.96 -2.41
C ILE A 179 -32.04 14.21 -3.27
N PRO A 180 -32.82 15.20 -2.81
CA PRO A 180 -33.13 16.39 -3.61
C PRO A 180 -31.90 17.17 -4.10
N ARG A 181 -30.89 17.39 -3.25
CA ARG A 181 -29.66 18.12 -3.62
C ARG A 181 -28.82 17.41 -4.70
N SER A 182 -29.02 16.09 -4.90
CA SER A 182 -28.38 15.34 -5.99
C SER A 182 -28.80 15.79 -7.39
N GLN A 183 -29.87 16.60 -7.51
CA GLN A 183 -30.27 17.18 -8.78
C GLN A 183 -29.21 18.14 -9.32
N THR A 184 -28.48 18.82 -8.44
CA THR A 184 -27.54 19.88 -8.81
C THR A 184 -26.11 19.66 -8.33
N GLU A 185 -25.91 18.80 -7.33
CA GLU A 185 -24.60 18.53 -6.72
C GLU A 185 -24.25 17.04 -6.72
N ASP A 186 -22.95 16.73 -6.77
CA ASP A 186 -22.44 15.35 -6.75
C ASP A 186 -22.29 14.77 -5.33
N LEU A 187 -22.55 15.59 -4.30
CA LEU A 187 -22.51 15.23 -2.87
C LEU A 187 -21.16 14.65 -2.41
N LYS A 188 -20.04 15.02 -3.06
CA LYS A 188 -18.71 14.54 -2.67
C LYS A 188 -18.33 14.99 -1.26
N PRO A 189 -17.69 14.12 -0.44
CA PRO A 189 -17.23 14.52 0.88
C PRO A 189 -16.14 15.59 0.78
N THR A 190 -16.19 16.62 1.63
CA THR A 190 -15.16 17.65 1.73
C THR A 190 -14.76 17.92 3.17
N GLY A 191 -13.48 18.23 3.39
CA GLY A 191 -12.91 18.39 4.72
C GLY A 191 -12.51 17.07 5.39
N SER A 192 -12.22 17.13 6.69
CA SER A 192 -11.79 15.98 7.48
C SER A 192 -12.47 15.98 8.85
N CYS A 193 -12.72 14.79 9.40
CA CYS A 193 -13.17 14.63 10.78
C CYS A 193 -12.15 15.24 11.76
N GLN A 194 -12.63 15.99 12.76
CA GLN A 194 -11.80 16.63 13.77
C GLN A 194 -12.19 16.13 15.17
N ILE A 195 -11.18 15.79 15.96
CA ILE A 195 -11.34 15.45 17.38
C ILE A 195 -10.92 16.66 18.21
N ILE A 196 -11.82 17.15 19.04
CA ILE A 196 -11.61 18.28 19.94
C ILE A 196 -11.62 17.73 21.37
N ASN A 197 -10.51 17.88 22.07
CA ASN A 197 -10.38 17.53 23.48
C ASN A 197 -10.31 18.81 24.34
N PRO A 198 -11.43 19.27 24.91
CA PRO A 198 -11.47 20.45 25.77
C PRO A 198 -10.83 20.23 27.16
N GLY A 199 -10.32 19.04 27.48
CA GLY A 199 -9.71 18.74 28.78
C GLY A 199 -10.73 18.54 29.92
N THR A 200 -12.02 18.41 29.60
CA THR A 200 -13.13 18.27 30.57
C THR A 200 -13.52 16.82 30.86
N GLY A 201 -12.84 15.85 30.24
CA GLY A 201 -13.25 14.43 30.24
C GLY A 201 -14.28 14.07 29.16
N LEU A 202 -14.77 15.05 28.41
CA LEU A 202 -15.62 14.87 27.23
C LEU A 202 -14.77 15.02 25.96
N LEU A 203 -14.97 14.12 25.00
CA LEU A 203 -14.40 14.24 23.66
C LEU A 203 -15.50 14.72 22.71
N GLN A 204 -15.19 15.70 21.88
CA GLN A 204 -16.08 16.18 20.84
C GLN A 204 -15.52 15.78 19.48
N VAL A 205 -16.37 15.19 18.63
CA VAL A 205 -16.03 14.83 17.26
C VAL A 205 -16.84 15.71 16.31
N LYS A 206 -16.16 16.43 15.43
CA LYS A 206 -16.79 17.19 14.33
C LYS A 206 -16.59 16.41 13.03
N PRO A 207 -17.66 15.88 12.41
CA PRO A 207 -17.55 15.14 11.15
C PRO A 207 -17.21 16.09 9.99
N GLN A 208 -16.73 15.53 8.88
CA GLN A 208 -16.59 16.27 7.62
C GLN A 208 -17.95 16.54 6.94
N GLU A 209 -17.93 17.38 5.90
CA GLU A 209 -19.12 17.65 5.09
C GLU A 209 -19.53 16.43 4.26
N ASN A 210 -20.84 16.31 4.01
CA ASN A 210 -21.48 15.20 3.30
C ASN A 210 -21.20 13.81 3.93
N LEU A 211 -21.09 13.72 5.26
CA LEU A 211 -21.13 12.42 5.94
C LEU A 211 -22.49 11.74 5.72
N VAL A 212 -22.49 10.48 5.29
CA VAL A 212 -23.71 9.70 5.09
C VAL A 212 -24.07 8.95 6.36
N ILE A 213 -25.34 9.02 6.73
CA ILE A 213 -25.92 8.30 7.85
C ILE A 213 -27.02 7.42 7.32
N LEU A 214 -26.85 6.11 7.44
CA LEU A 214 -27.83 5.13 7.01
C LEU A 214 -28.49 4.52 8.25
N ARG A 215 -29.83 4.51 8.28
CA ARG A 215 -30.62 3.65 9.18
C ARG A 215 -31.47 2.71 8.31
N SER A 216 -31.11 1.42 8.30
CA SER A 216 -31.84 0.39 7.57
C SER A 216 -32.48 -0.58 8.55
N ALA A 217 -33.82 -0.58 8.61
CA ALA A 217 -34.60 -1.37 9.56
C ALA A 217 -35.10 -2.69 8.97
N GLN A 218 -35.25 -3.68 9.84
CA GLN A 218 -35.86 -4.97 9.55
C GLN A 218 -36.92 -5.23 10.61
N ASP A 219 -38.16 -5.44 10.18
CA ASP A 219 -39.29 -5.75 11.05
C ASP A 219 -39.89 -7.09 10.61
N TRP A 220 -39.91 -8.06 11.52
CA TRP A 220 -40.55 -9.34 11.30
C TRP A 220 -41.60 -9.66 12.37
N SER A 221 -42.06 -8.67 13.14
CA SER A 221 -43.00 -8.88 14.25
C SER A 221 -44.28 -9.58 13.80
N ASP A 222 -44.80 -9.16 12.65
CA ASP A 222 -46.10 -9.58 12.14
C ASP A 222 -46.01 -10.69 11.09
N THR A 223 -44.82 -11.29 10.91
CA THR A 223 -44.59 -12.36 9.92
C THR A 223 -45.23 -13.68 10.33
N LEU A 224 -45.85 -14.35 9.36
CA LEU A 224 -46.38 -15.72 9.51
C LEU A 224 -45.24 -16.75 9.47
N ASP A 225 -45.50 -17.98 9.92
CA ASP A 225 -44.47 -19.03 10.08
C ASP A 225 -43.54 -19.22 8.86
N LYS A 226 -44.09 -19.16 7.64
CA LYS A 226 -43.30 -19.31 6.41
C LYS A 226 -42.36 -18.12 6.17
N GLU A 227 -42.88 -16.89 6.30
CA GLU A 227 -42.11 -15.66 6.11
C GLU A 227 -41.07 -15.46 7.21
N ARG A 228 -41.46 -15.77 8.45
CA ARG A 228 -40.57 -15.79 9.61
C ARG A 228 -39.43 -16.76 9.41
N THR A 229 -39.73 -17.98 8.94
CA THR A 229 -38.71 -18.98 8.62
C THR A 229 -37.80 -18.50 7.50
N PHE A 230 -38.35 -17.89 6.45
CA PHE A 230 -37.58 -17.32 5.35
C PHE A 230 -36.63 -16.20 5.82
N TYR A 231 -37.12 -15.26 6.64
CA TYR A 231 -36.29 -14.21 7.20
C TYR A 231 -35.20 -14.79 8.12
N LYS A 232 -35.58 -15.58 9.13
CA LYS A 232 -34.65 -16.11 10.14
C LYS A 232 -33.61 -17.08 9.59
N LYS A 233 -33.95 -17.89 8.58
CA LYS A 233 -33.02 -18.87 8.00
C LYS A 233 -32.34 -18.39 6.72
N GLY A 234 -32.96 -17.49 5.98
CA GLY A 234 -32.47 -17.03 4.67
C GLY A 234 -31.87 -15.64 4.69
N VAL A 235 -32.54 -14.66 5.31
CA VAL A 235 -32.16 -13.24 5.21
C VAL A 235 -31.25 -12.81 6.36
N GLU A 236 -31.67 -13.04 7.61
CA GLU A 236 -30.97 -12.58 8.81
C GLU A 236 -29.50 -13.07 8.87
N PRO A 237 -29.16 -14.35 8.57
CA PRO A 237 -27.77 -14.79 8.60
C PRO A 237 -26.88 -14.07 7.57
N VAL A 238 -27.42 -13.78 6.38
CA VAL A 238 -26.70 -13.07 5.32
C VAL A 238 -26.51 -11.60 5.70
N LEU A 239 -27.55 -10.98 6.23
CA LEU A 239 -27.50 -9.62 6.76
C LEU A 239 -26.43 -9.50 7.86
N MET A 240 -26.47 -10.37 8.87
CA MET A 240 -25.52 -10.33 10.00
C MET A 240 -24.08 -10.58 9.54
N LYS A 241 -23.88 -11.45 8.53
CA LYS A 241 -22.56 -11.62 7.91
C LYS A 241 -22.07 -10.32 7.25
N GLY A 242 -22.93 -9.63 6.51
CA GLY A 242 -22.60 -8.33 5.91
C GLY A 242 -22.31 -7.26 6.95
N MET A 243 -23.12 -7.19 8.01
CA MET A 243 -22.91 -6.24 9.12
C MET A 243 -21.59 -6.46 9.84
N LYS A 244 -21.18 -7.73 10.02
CA LYS A 244 -19.88 -8.08 10.59
C LYS A 244 -18.71 -7.69 9.68
N GLU A 245 -18.87 -7.77 8.36
CA GLU A 245 -17.80 -7.40 7.43
C GLU A 245 -17.49 -5.89 7.43
N ILE A 246 -18.52 -5.07 7.69
CA ILE A 246 -18.40 -3.61 7.74
C ILE A 246 -18.24 -3.06 9.17
N GLU A 247 -18.17 -3.93 10.18
CA GLU A 247 -17.98 -3.57 11.60
C GLU A 247 -16.60 -2.89 11.84
N ASP A 248 -15.55 -3.38 11.15
CA ASP A 248 -14.26 -2.69 10.97
C ASP A 248 -14.14 -2.13 9.55
N GLY A 249 -15.12 -1.29 9.20
CA GLY A 249 -15.37 -0.83 7.84
C GLY A 249 -14.49 0.32 7.37
N LEU A 250 -13.46 0.74 8.11
CA LEU A 250 -12.69 1.94 7.78
C LEU A 250 -12.03 1.83 6.40
N ARG A 251 -11.59 0.61 6.01
CA ARG A 251 -11.07 0.30 4.66
C ARG A 251 -12.09 0.59 3.54
N LEU A 252 -13.38 0.47 3.84
CA LEU A 252 -14.52 0.68 2.94
C LEU A 252 -15.11 2.10 3.08
N GLY A 253 -14.47 2.97 3.86
CA GLY A 253 -14.99 4.31 4.15
C GLY A 253 -16.16 4.35 5.14
N CYS A 254 -16.41 3.27 5.89
CA CYS A 254 -17.39 3.21 6.97
C CYS A 254 -16.69 3.45 8.32
N TYR A 255 -16.96 4.59 8.96
CA TYR A 255 -16.36 4.97 10.24
C TYR A 255 -16.90 4.18 11.43
N PHE A 256 -18.16 3.79 11.34
CA PHE A 256 -18.87 3.13 12.43
C PHE A 256 -20.07 2.40 11.87
N ASN A 257 -20.33 1.19 12.38
CA ASN A 257 -21.52 0.41 12.09
C ASN A 257 -22.03 -0.23 13.38
N ARG A 258 -23.34 -0.17 13.61
CA ARG A 258 -24.02 -0.87 14.72
C ARG A 258 -25.26 -1.58 14.24
N VAL A 259 -25.55 -2.74 14.82
CA VAL A 259 -26.83 -3.45 14.63
C VAL A 259 -27.60 -3.40 15.93
N VAL A 260 -28.67 -2.62 15.96
CA VAL A 260 -29.46 -2.34 17.15
C VAL A 260 -30.69 -3.23 17.14
N THR A 261 -30.94 -3.92 18.25
CA THR A 261 -32.21 -4.62 18.51
C THR A 261 -33.11 -3.70 19.31
N LEU A 262 -34.35 -3.46 18.85
CA LEU A 262 -35.29 -2.59 19.56
C LEU A 262 -35.80 -3.23 20.85
N GLY A 263 -36.10 -2.39 21.84
CA GLY A 263 -36.52 -2.80 23.18
C GLY A 263 -35.37 -2.89 24.18
N ASP A 264 -35.53 -3.75 25.18
CA ASP A 264 -34.52 -4.02 26.20
C ASP A 264 -34.08 -5.50 26.13
N PRO A 265 -32.93 -5.89 26.74
CA PRO A 265 -32.45 -7.27 26.68
C PRO A 265 -33.41 -8.33 27.25
N GLU A 266 -34.33 -7.94 28.14
CA GLU A 266 -35.36 -8.83 28.72
C GLU A 266 -36.60 -8.91 27.82
N ASN A 267 -36.91 -7.84 27.08
CA ASN A 267 -38.08 -7.69 26.21
C ASN A 267 -37.68 -7.30 24.78
N ALA A 268 -36.75 -8.04 24.20
CA ALA A 268 -36.23 -7.76 22.86
C ALA A 268 -37.36 -7.87 21.82
N GLN A 269 -37.57 -6.81 21.05
CA GLN A 269 -38.55 -6.78 19.99
C GLN A 269 -38.06 -7.56 18.77
N GLN A 270 -39.01 -7.97 17.93
CA GLN A 270 -38.75 -8.63 16.64
C GLN A 270 -38.45 -7.60 15.54
N LYS A 271 -37.62 -6.61 15.90
CA LYS A 271 -37.23 -5.48 15.07
C LYS A 271 -35.77 -5.16 15.31
N THR A 272 -35.01 -5.00 14.23
CA THR A 272 -33.62 -4.55 14.26
C THR A 272 -33.41 -3.40 13.28
N TYR A 273 -32.36 -2.62 13.49
CA TYR A 273 -31.84 -1.76 12.43
C TYR A 273 -30.32 -1.72 12.44
N SER A 274 -29.74 -1.62 11.26
CA SER A 274 -28.34 -1.24 11.10
C SER A 274 -28.23 0.28 11.00
N SER A 275 -27.30 0.87 11.75
CA SER A 275 -26.97 2.30 11.68
C SER A 275 -25.49 2.45 11.39
N GLY A 276 -25.16 3.10 10.27
CA GLY A 276 -23.78 3.26 9.80
C GLY A 276 -23.42 4.70 9.42
N TYR A 277 -22.16 5.08 9.65
CA TYR A 277 -21.57 6.35 9.24
C TYR A 277 -20.55 6.10 8.16
N ALA A 278 -20.77 6.60 6.94
CA ALA A 278 -19.93 6.30 5.80
C ALA A 278 -19.61 7.54 4.95
N LEU A 279 -18.49 7.50 4.24
CA LEU A 279 -18.24 8.40 3.14
C LEU A 279 -19.25 8.15 2.01
N PRO A 280 -19.74 9.20 1.32
CA PRO A 280 -20.44 9.04 0.06
C PRO A 280 -19.57 8.18 -0.86
N VAL A 281 -20.19 7.18 -1.48
CA VAL A 281 -19.54 6.19 -2.34
C VAL A 281 -18.80 6.91 -3.47
N SER A 282 -17.53 7.25 -3.22
CA SER A 282 -16.57 7.78 -4.18
C SER A 282 -15.29 6.95 -4.22
N GLN A 283 -15.21 5.89 -3.40
CA GLN A 283 -14.31 4.76 -3.64
C GLN A 283 -14.79 3.90 -4.83
N ALA A 284 -16.08 3.92 -5.19
CA ALA A 284 -16.60 3.17 -6.34
C ALA A 284 -16.55 4.02 -7.63
N GLY A 285 -15.37 4.22 -8.19
CA GLY A 285 -15.25 4.92 -9.48
C GLY A 285 -13.84 4.95 -10.06
N LEU A 286 -12.82 4.95 -9.20
CA LEU A 286 -11.43 4.97 -9.63
C LEU A 286 -11.05 3.65 -10.32
N MET A 287 -10.64 3.77 -11.58
CA MET A 287 -10.15 2.67 -12.40
C MET A 287 -8.62 2.72 -12.45
N ILE A 288 -7.95 1.67 -11.96
CA ILE A 288 -6.50 1.58 -11.96
C ILE A 288 -6.04 0.78 -13.17
N GLY A 289 -5.23 1.39 -14.02
CA GLY A 289 -4.68 0.80 -15.23
C GLY A 289 -3.32 0.15 -14.97
N ILE A 290 -3.10 -1.07 -15.47
CA ILE A 290 -1.78 -1.71 -15.46
C ILE A 290 -1.41 -2.12 -16.88
N ILE A 291 -0.33 -1.54 -17.41
CA ILE A 291 0.22 -1.89 -18.71
C ILE A 291 1.50 -2.69 -18.48
N GLY A 292 1.44 -4.00 -18.75
CA GLY A 292 2.50 -4.96 -18.47
C GLY A 292 2.14 -5.88 -17.30
N MET A 293 1.72 -7.10 -17.60
CA MET A 293 1.33 -8.14 -16.64
C MET A 293 2.42 -9.19 -16.48
N GLY A 294 3.67 -8.73 -16.38
CA GLY A 294 4.78 -9.54 -15.87
C GLY A 294 4.62 -9.87 -14.37
N ASP A 295 5.65 -10.46 -13.76
CA ASP A 295 5.59 -10.88 -12.35
C ASP A 295 5.22 -9.73 -11.39
N MET A 296 5.79 -8.53 -11.60
CA MET A 296 5.46 -7.33 -10.80
C MET A 296 4.07 -6.77 -11.12
N GLY A 297 3.66 -6.77 -12.40
CA GLY A 297 2.33 -6.32 -12.81
C GLY A 297 1.22 -7.17 -12.20
N ARG A 298 1.40 -8.51 -12.21
CA ARG A 298 0.50 -9.45 -11.53
C ARG A 298 0.43 -9.21 -10.02
N LEU A 299 1.56 -8.94 -9.37
CA LEU A 299 1.61 -8.62 -7.95
C LEU A 299 0.77 -7.35 -7.65
N TYR A 300 1.01 -6.27 -8.40
CA TYR A 300 0.28 -5.02 -8.25
C TYR A 300 -1.21 -5.21 -8.52
N ALA A 301 -1.58 -5.86 -9.62
CA ALA A 301 -2.97 -6.13 -9.97
C ALA A 301 -3.71 -6.86 -8.85
N ARG A 302 -3.12 -7.95 -8.32
CA ARG A 302 -3.71 -8.74 -7.24
C ARG A 302 -3.83 -7.96 -5.94
N LYS A 303 -2.79 -7.21 -5.53
CA LYS A 303 -2.79 -6.42 -4.28
C LYS A 303 -3.78 -5.25 -4.33
N ILE A 304 -3.81 -4.53 -5.45
CA ILE A 304 -4.70 -3.39 -5.69
C ILE A 304 -6.15 -3.89 -5.76
N SER A 305 -6.41 -4.98 -6.48
CA SER A 305 -7.74 -5.60 -6.52
C SER A 305 -8.20 -6.13 -5.17
N ALA A 306 -7.32 -6.78 -4.40
CA ALA A 306 -7.64 -7.28 -3.05
C ALA A 306 -7.95 -6.13 -2.06
N ALA A 307 -7.43 -4.93 -2.32
CA ALA A 307 -7.77 -3.73 -1.55
C ALA A 307 -9.11 -3.09 -1.96
N GLY A 308 -9.82 -3.66 -2.94
CA GLY A 308 -11.15 -3.21 -3.38
C GLY A 308 -11.15 -2.25 -4.57
N TRP A 309 -9.99 -1.98 -5.18
CA TRP A 309 -9.90 -1.11 -6.37
C TRP A 309 -10.23 -1.89 -7.65
N LYS A 310 -10.89 -1.22 -8.61
CA LYS A 310 -11.10 -1.78 -9.95
C LYS A 310 -9.80 -1.68 -10.75
N VAL A 311 -9.37 -2.80 -11.33
CA VAL A 311 -8.15 -2.87 -12.12
C VAL A 311 -8.51 -3.23 -13.55
N ILE A 312 -7.96 -2.48 -14.51
CA ILE A 312 -7.97 -2.84 -15.93
C ILE A 312 -6.53 -3.04 -16.37
N ALA A 313 -6.23 -4.18 -16.96
CA ALA A 313 -4.84 -4.53 -17.27
C ALA A 313 -4.68 -5.17 -18.64
N CYS A 314 -3.50 -5.01 -19.22
CA CYS A 314 -3.11 -5.67 -20.45
C CYS A 314 -1.63 -6.07 -20.43
N ASP A 315 -1.26 -6.93 -21.37
CA ASP A 315 0.13 -7.22 -21.74
C ASP A 315 0.21 -7.25 -23.28
N THR A 316 1.28 -7.82 -23.81
CA THR A 316 1.43 -8.20 -25.21
C THR A 316 0.23 -9.02 -25.71
N PRO A 317 -0.25 -8.80 -26.95
CA PRO A 317 -1.45 -9.45 -27.49
C PRO A 317 -1.41 -10.99 -27.40
N GLU A 318 -0.23 -11.59 -27.51
CA GLU A 318 -0.02 -13.04 -27.45
C GLU A 318 -0.41 -13.63 -26.09
N LYS A 319 -0.29 -12.85 -25.01
CA LYS A 319 -0.63 -13.29 -23.64
C LYS A 319 -2.08 -13.01 -23.26
N TYR A 320 -2.85 -12.33 -24.11
CA TYR A 320 -4.23 -11.93 -23.78
C TYR A 320 -5.10 -13.12 -23.37
N ALA A 321 -5.09 -14.21 -24.15
CA ALA A 321 -5.91 -15.38 -23.88
C ALA A 321 -5.53 -16.08 -22.55
N GLU A 322 -4.24 -16.20 -22.27
CA GLU A 322 -3.71 -16.77 -21.02
C GLU A 322 -4.11 -15.92 -19.81
N LEU A 323 -3.85 -14.60 -19.87
CA LEU A 323 -4.16 -13.68 -18.79
C LEU A 323 -5.66 -13.56 -18.54
N LYS A 324 -6.46 -13.56 -19.60
CA LYS A 324 -7.91 -13.56 -19.48
C LYS A 324 -8.38 -14.77 -18.69
N ALA A 325 -7.91 -15.97 -19.03
CA ALA A 325 -8.23 -17.20 -18.29
C ALA A 325 -7.68 -17.18 -16.85
N GLU A 326 -6.47 -16.63 -16.63
CA GLU A 326 -5.84 -16.52 -15.29
C GLU A 326 -6.66 -15.65 -14.32
N PHE A 327 -7.35 -14.62 -14.84
CA PHE A 327 -8.07 -13.63 -14.05
C PHE A 327 -9.60 -13.65 -14.26
N GLU A 328 -10.14 -14.71 -14.90
CA GLU A 328 -11.58 -14.88 -15.18
C GLU A 328 -12.40 -15.23 -13.93
N ASP A 329 -11.75 -15.43 -12.77
CA ASP A 329 -12.40 -15.78 -11.51
C ASP A 329 -13.50 -14.78 -11.11
N ALA A 330 -14.68 -15.30 -10.78
CA ALA A 330 -15.92 -14.55 -10.53
C ALA A 330 -15.93 -13.61 -9.29
N GLY A 331 -14.78 -13.36 -8.67
CA GLY A 331 -14.59 -12.42 -7.55
C GLY A 331 -13.42 -11.45 -7.72
N SER A 332 -12.71 -11.52 -8.85
CA SER A 332 -11.60 -10.61 -9.19
C SER A 332 -12.16 -9.26 -9.68
N LEU A 333 -11.63 -8.15 -9.15
CA LEU A 333 -11.92 -6.80 -9.69
C LEU A 333 -11.00 -6.44 -10.85
N ILE A 334 -10.32 -7.43 -11.45
CA ILE A 334 -9.35 -7.27 -12.52
C ILE A 334 -10.01 -7.63 -13.85
N THR A 335 -9.99 -6.68 -14.78
CA THR A 335 -10.45 -6.87 -16.17
C THR A 335 -9.26 -6.88 -17.11
N ILE A 336 -9.08 -7.97 -17.86
CA ILE A 336 -8.02 -8.07 -18.87
C ILE A 336 -8.54 -7.60 -20.23
N VAL A 337 -7.81 -6.69 -20.87
CA VAL A 337 -8.12 -6.13 -22.20
C VAL A 337 -6.99 -6.36 -23.19
N GLU A 338 -7.28 -6.19 -24.48
CA GLU A 338 -6.40 -6.60 -25.58
C GLU A 338 -5.15 -5.74 -25.72
N ASN A 339 -5.18 -4.47 -25.31
CA ASN A 339 -4.06 -3.55 -25.50
C ASN A 339 -4.10 -2.34 -24.53
N GLY A 340 -2.98 -1.61 -24.51
CA GLY A 340 -2.81 -0.45 -23.63
C GLY A 340 -3.67 0.75 -23.99
N HIS A 341 -4.19 0.89 -25.22
CA HIS A 341 -5.12 1.99 -25.53
C HIS A 341 -6.44 1.87 -24.77
N LEU A 342 -6.91 0.64 -24.51
CA LEU A 342 -8.12 0.38 -23.74
C LEU A 342 -7.90 0.62 -22.25
N VAL A 343 -6.72 0.26 -21.74
CA VAL A 343 -6.30 0.60 -20.38
C VAL A 343 -6.23 2.12 -20.22
N SER A 344 -5.43 2.81 -21.06
CA SER A 344 -5.14 4.24 -20.92
C SER A 344 -6.39 5.13 -20.97
N ARG A 345 -7.39 4.80 -21.80
CA ARG A 345 -8.59 5.64 -21.97
C ARG A 345 -9.60 5.51 -20.84
N CYS A 346 -9.53 4.42 -20.07
CA CYS A 346 -10.51 4.08 -19.03
C CYS A 346 -10.00 4.30 -17.61
N SER A 347 -8.68 4.47 -17.44
CA SER A 347 -8.03 4.53 -16.13
C SER A 347 -7.86 5.97 -15.62
N ASP A 348 -8.05 6.14 -14.31
CA ASP A 348 -7.76 7.38 -13.58
C ASP A 348 -6.31 7.44 -13.09
N TYR A 349 -5.71 6.28 -12.83
CA TYR A 349 -4.29 6.13 -12.56
C TYR A 349 -3.73 4.94 -13.34
N ILE A 350 -2.69 5.17 -14.16
CA ILE A 350 -2.07 4.14 -15.01
C ILE A 350 -0.65 3.86 -14.55
N ILE A 351 -0.33 2.58 -14.38
CA ILE A 351 1.00 2.10 -14.02
C ILE A 351 1.61 1.33 -15.19
N TYR A 352 2.73 1.82 -15.72
CA TYR A 352 3.53 1.11 -16.71
C TYR A 352 4.50 0.16 -16.00
N ASN A 353 4.21 -1.14 -16.05
CA ASN A 353 5.00 -2.24 -15.50
C ASN A 353 5.72 -3.00 -16.63
N VAL A 354 6.43 -2.26 -17.47
CA VAL A 354 7.20 -2.79 -18.60
C VAL A 354 8.71 -2.65 -18.36
N PRO A 355 9.55 -3.43 -19.06
CA PRO A 355 11.01 -3.25 -19.02
C PRO A 355 11.41 -1.80 -19.34
N ALA A 356 12.42 -1.29 -18.65
CA ALA A 356 12.87 0.09 -18.83
C ALA A 356 13.35 0.40 -20.26
N GLU A 357 13.88 -0.60 -20.99
CA GLU A 357 14.26 -0.46 -22.41
C GLU A 357 13.04 -0.28 -23.34
N SER A 358 11.87 -0.75 -22.92
CA SER A 358 10.63 -0.72 -23.72
C SER A 358 9.73 0.46 -23.35
N ILE A 359 10.03 1.20 -22.27
CA ILE A 359 9.14 2.24 -21.75
C ILE A 359 8.86 3.32 -22.79
N ASP A 360 9.87 3.81 -23.51
CA ASP A 360 9.70 4.85 -24.54
C ASP A 360 8.76 4.38 -25.65
N ALA A 361 9.01 3.19 -26.21
CA ALA A 361 8.18 2.64 -27.27
C ALA A 361 6.73 2.38 -26.83
N VAL A 362 6.53 1.89 -25.60
CA VAL A 362 5.20 1.56 -25.06
C VAL A 362 4.42 2.83 -24.72
N VAL A 363 5.06 3.83 -24.10
CA VAL A 363 4.42 5.12 -23.80
C VAL A 363 4.14 5.89 -25.09
N LYS A 364 5.04 5.86 -26.09
CA LYS A 364 4.77 6.43 -27.41
C LYS A 364 3.53 5.84 -28.06
N LEU A 365 3.31 4.54 -27.88
CA LEU A 365 2.15 3.84 -28.45
C LEU A 365 0.86 4.16 -27.68
N TYR A 366 0.86 4.03 -26.35
CA TYR A 366 -0.37 4.08 -25.53
C TYR A 366 -0.61 5.39 -24.79
N GLY A 367 0.44 6.18 -24.56
CA GLY A 367 0.42 7.46 -23.86
C GLY A 367 -0.55 8.48 -24.44
N PRO A 368 -0.63 8.66 -25.78
CA PRO A 368 -1.60 9.57 -26.40
C PRO A 368 -3.07 9.21 -26.17
N SER A 369 -3.37 7.98 -25.75
CA SER A 369 -4.73 7.52 -25.44
C SER A 369 -5.14 7.72 -23.98
N THR A 370 -4.28 8.37 -23.18
CA THR A 370 -4.52 8.58 -21.75
C THR A 370 -5.74 9.47 -21.53
N LYS A 371 -6.61 9.05 -20.61
CA LYS A 371 -7.77 9.83 -20.16
C LYS A 371 -7.34 11.22 -19.68
N MET A 372 -8.10 12.25 -20.06
CA MET A 372 -7.85 13.63 -19.63
C MET A 372 -7.85 13.74 -18.10
N GLY A 373 -6.84 14.43 -17.55
CA GLY A 373 -6.68 14.60 -16.10
C GLY A 373 -6.27 13.34 -15.33
N ALA A 374 -5.93 12.24 -16.01
CA ALA A 374 -5.45 11.03 -15.35
C ALA A 374 -4.02 11.20 -14.82
N ILE A 375 -3.67 10.32 -13.89
CA ILE A 375 -2.33 10.20 -13.34
C ILE A 375 -1.61 9.06 -14.04
N VAL A 376 -0.36 9.26 -14.44
CA VAL A 376 0.49 8.26 -15.06
C VAL A 376 1.74 8.06 -14.22
N GLY A 377 2.10 6.80 -13.99
CA GLY A 377 3.33 6.41 -13.34
C GLY A 377 3.95 5.20 -14.02
N GLY A 378 5.25 5.03 -13.84
CA GLY A 378 5.93 3.79 -14.18
C GLY A 378 6.52 3.13 -12.95
N GLN A 379 6.67 1.81 -13.01
CA GLN A 379 7.35 0.99 -12.01
C GLN A 379 8.70 0.49 -12.55
N THR A 380 9.38 1.26 -13.38
CA THR A 380 10.72 0.89 -13.87
C THR A 380 11.77 1.07 -12.78
N SER A 381 12.93 0.41 -12.93
CA SER A 381 14.05 0.55 -11.99
C SER A 381 14.90 1.80 -12.20
N CYS A 382 14.71 2.54 -13.30
CA CYS A 382 15.42 3.79 -13.60
C CYS A 382 14.42 4.87 -14.03
N LYS A 383 14.42 6.00 -13.33
CA LYS A 383 13.43 7.06 -13.56
C LYS A 383 13.83 7.97 -14.72
N ALA A 384 15.11 8.17 -15.00
CA ALA A 384 15.56 9.02 -16.10
C ALA A 384 14.93 8.69 -17.47
N PRO A 385 15.01 7.45 -18.00
CA PRO A 385 14.38 7.10 -19.28
C PRO A 385 12.84 7.11 -19.20
N GLU A 386 12.28 6.76 -18.04
CA GLU A 386 10.83 6.74 -17.80
C GLU A 386 10.24 8.16 -17.86
N ILE A 387 10.83 9.10 -17.13
CA ILE A 387 10.42 10.51 -17.12
C ILE A 387 10.63 11.14 -18.49
N ALA A 388 11.74 10.83 -19.18
CA ALA A 388 11.97 11.32 -20.54
C ALA A 388 10.87 10.83 -21.53
N ALA A 389 10.47 9.56 -21.44
CA ALA A 389 9.38 9.02 -22.25
C ALA A 389 8.04 9.67 -21.91
N PHE A 390 7.76 9.89 -20.63
CA PHE A 390 6.54 10.54 -20.19
C PHE A 390 6.44 12.00 -20.65
N GLU A 391 7.51 12.79 -20.52
CA GLU A 391 7.51 14.18 -21.00
C GLU A 391 7.44 14.26 -22.54
N ALA A 392 7.98 13.29 -23.26
CA ALA A 392 7.95 13.28 -24.72
C ALA A 392 6.59 12.90 -25.32
N HIS A 393 5.89 11.94 -24.72
CA HIS A 393 4.74 11.27 -25.36
C HIS A 393 3.41 11.41 -24.62
N LEU A 394 3.40 11.86 -23.36
CA LEU A 394 2.15 12.08 -22.64
C LEU A 394 1.55 13.48 -22.94
N PRO A 395 0.21 13.60 -22.94
CA PRO A 395 -0.46 14.89 -23.03
C PRO A 395 -0.05 15.86 -21.90
N LYS A 396 -0.29 17.17 -22.07
CA LYS A 396 0.08 18.17 -21.05
C LYS A 396 -0.90 18.22 -19.86
N ASP A 397 -2.11 17.73 -20.07
CA ASP A 397 -3.21 17.69 -19.10
C ASP A 397 -3.18 16.45 -18.20
N VAL A 398 -2.17 15.59 -18.32
CA VAL A 398 -1.98 14.44 -17.42
C VAL A 398 -0.89 14.72 -16.39
N GLU A 399 -1.08 14.15 -15.21
CA GLU A 399 -0.13 14.26 -14.10
C GLU A 399 0.80 13.06 -14.05
N ILE A 400 2.04 13.26 -13.57
CA ILE A 400 3.09 12.23 -13.54
C ILE A 400 3.50 11.94 -12.09
N VAL A 401 3.10 10.76 -11.60
CA VAL A 401 3.50 10.22 -10.29
C VAL A 401 3.96 8.78 -10.47
N SER A 402 5.27 8.59 -10.49
CA SER A 402 5.89 7.27 -10.63
C SER A 402 6.13 6.58 -9.29
N CYS A 403 6.38 5.28 -9.33
CA CYS A 403 6.82 4.54 -8.15
C CYS A 403 7.95 3.55 -8.46
N HIS A 404 8.58 3.01 -7.42
CA HIS A 404 9.51 1.89 -7.56
C HIS A 404 9.52 1.05 -6.27
N SER A 405 8.93 -0.14 -6.33
CA SER A 405 9.14 -1.18 -5.32
C SER A 405 10.59 -1.65 -5.34
N LEU A 406 11.33 -1.44 -4.25
CA LEU A 406 12.72 -1.88 -4.10
C LEU A 406 12.83 -3.35 -3.64
N HIS A 407 11.86 -4.18 -4.05
CA HIS A 407 11.80 -5.60 -3.77
C HIS A 407 11.33 -6.39 -4.99
N GLY A 408 11.68 -7.67 -5.05
CA GLY A 408 11.24 -8.57 -6.12
C GLY A 408 9.77 -9.00 -5.97
N PRO A 409 9.16 -9.57 -7.03
CA PRO A 409 7.74 -9.94 -7.07
C PRO A 409 7.37 -11.09 -6.12
N LYS A 410 8.35 -11.91 -5.72
CA LYS A 410 8.17 -13.05 -4.79
C LYS A 410 8.43 -12.67 -3.32
N VAL A 411 8.79 -11.42 -3.05
CA VAL A 411 9.08 -10.92 -1.70
C VAL A 411 7.82 -10.29 -1.13
N ASP A 412 7.56 -10.51 0.16
CA ASP A 412 6.50 -9.82 0.87
C ASP A 412 6.80 -8.31 0.93
N SER A 413 5.87 -7.50 0.42
CA SER A 413 6.01 -6.05 0.30
C SER A 413 5.95 -5.31 1.64
N ARG A 414 5.47 -5.98 2.71
CA ARG A 414 5.31 -5.40 4.05
C ARG A 414 6.63 -4.90 4.61
N GLY A 415 6.68 -3.61 4.94
CA GLY A 415 7.87 -2.94 5.49
C GLY A 415 9.03 -2.75 4.51
N GLN A 416 8.90 -3.23 3.27
CA GLN A 416 9.91 -3.00 2.23
C GLN A 416 9.82 -1.55 1.72
N PRO A 417 10.92 -0.94 1.27
CA PRO A 417 10.87 0.41 0.72
C PRO A 417 10.09 0.50 -0.60
N LEU A 418 9.24 1.52 -0.71
CA LEU A 418 8.54 1.90 -1.93
C LEU A 418 8.80 3.38 -2.20
N ALA A 419 9.54 3.67 -3.26
CA ALA A 419 9.79 5.04 -3.68
C ALA A 419 8.56 5.60 -4.42
N ILE A 420 8.16 6.83 -4.09
CA ILE A 420 7.15 7.63 -4.80
C ILE A 420 7.83 8.85 -5.37
N ILE A 421 7.68 9.04 -6.68
CA ILE A 421 8.35 10.08 -7.45
C ILE A 421 7.28 11.00 -8.04
N SER A 422 7.06 12.13 -7.38
CA SER A 422 6.17 13.18 -7.89
C SER A 422 6.97 14.08 -8.83
N HIS A 423 6.68 14.03 -10.14
CA HIS A 423 7.44 14.79 -11.15
C HIS A 423 6.66 16.01 -11.65
N ARG A 424 5.46 15.77 -12.18
CA ARG A 424 4.56 16.79 -12.73
C ARG A 424 3.16 16.53 -12.22
N ALA A 425 2.93 16.75 -10.93
CA ALA A 425 1.68 16.41 -10.28
C ALA A 425 1.34 17.36 -9.13
N SER A 426 0.06 17.42 -8.82
CA SER A 426 -0.50 18.09 -7.65
C SER A 426 -0.24 17.28 -6.37
N ALA A 427 -0.38 17.93 -5.21
CA ALA A 427 -0.28 17.26 -3.93
C ALA A 427 -1.41 16.24 -3.75
N GLU A 428 -2.59 16.55 -4.28
CA GLU A 428 -3.79 15.72 -4.27
C GLU A 428 -3.57 14.41 -5.03
N SER A 429 -3.02 14.49 -6.24
CA SER A 429 -2.69 13.30 -7.05
C SER A 429 -1.61 12.45 -6.41
N THR A 430 -0.57 13.08 -5.85
CA THR A 430 0.48 12.37 -5.12
C THR A 430 -0.11 11.62 -3.91
N ALA A 431 -1.01 12.26 -3.16
CA ALA A 431 -1.71 11.64 -2.03
C ALA A 431 -2.66 10.51 -2.48
N LEU A 432 -3.31 10.66 -3.64
CA LEU A 432 -4.16 9.62 -4.23
C LEU A 432 -3.35 8.37 -4.59
N VAL A 433 -2.24 8.53 -5.31
CA VAL A 433 -1.35 7.40 -5.66
C VAL A 433 -0.78 6.73 -4.40
N THR A 434 -0.37 7.51 -3.42
CA THR A 434 0.10 7.01 -2.11
C THR A 434 -0.97 6.14 -1.44
N ARG A 435 -2.24 6.57 -1.50
CA ARG A 435 -3.40 5.83 -0.95
C ARG A 435 -3.69 4.54 -1.71
N VAL A 436 -3.63 4.56 -3.04
CA VAL A 436 -3.81 3.36 -3.88
C VAL A 436 -2.73 2.33 -3.55
N LEU A 437 -1.48 2.76 -3.43
CA LEU A 437 -0.34 1.88 -3.17
C LEU A 437 -0.16 1.49 -1.70
N ALA A 438 -0.93 2.08 -0.78
CA ALA A 438 -0.92 1.72 0.65
C ALA A 438 -1.26 0.23 0.89
N CYS A 439 -1.97 -0.42 -0.04
CA CYS A 439 -2.26 -1.86 0.01
C CYS A 439 -1.01 -2.74 -0.01
N LEU A 440 0.14 -2.21 -0.46
CA LEU A 440 1.42 -2.91 -0.43
C LEU A 440 2.01 -2.97 0.99
N GLN A 441 1.55 -2.09 1.90
CA GLN A 441 2.06 -1.99 3.27
C GLN A 441 3.58 -1.75 3.34
N SER A 442 4.11 -1.12 2.31
CA SER A 442 5.51 -0.76 2.15
C SER A 442 5.85 0.52 2.92
N LYS A 443 7.12 0.69 3.28
CA LYS A 443 7.63 1.96 3.83
C LYS A 443 7.79 2.95 2.69
N ILE A 444 6.92 3.95 2.64
CA ILE A 444 6.90 4.95 1.58
C ILE A 444 8.05 5.94 1.75
N VAL A 445 8.79 6.18 0.67
CA VAL A 445 9.87 7.16 0.59
C VAL A 445 9.60 8.09 -0.58
N HIS A 446 9.59 9.40 -0.35
CA HIS A 446 9.39 10.39 -1.40
C HIS A 446 10.74 10.88 -1.91
N LEU A 447 10.97 10.79 -3.21
CA LEU A 447 12.22 11.19 -3.87
C LEU A 447 11.92 11.86 -5.20
N SER A 448 12.78 12.79 -5.63
CA SER A 448 12.81 13.20 -7.03
C SER A 448 13.40 12.08 -7.91
N ALA A 449 13.13 12.14 -9.22
CA ALA A 449 13.69 11.17 -10.17
C ALA A 449 15.23 11.14 -10.16
N ILE A 450 15.85 12.31 -9.99
CA ILE A 450 17.32 12.46 -9.95
C ILE A 450 17.87 11.83 -8.66
N GLU A 451 17.28 12.15 -7.51
CA GLU A 451 17.70 11.57 -6.22
C GLU A 451 17.53 10.04 -6.23
N HIS A 452 16.39 9.55 -6.73
CA HIS A 452 16.14 8.12 -6.87
C HIS A 452 17.24 7.43 -7.69
N ASP A 453 17.53 7.94 -8.90
CA ASP A 453 18.51 7.31 -9.77
C ASP A 453 19.92 7.40 -9.18
N ARG A 454 20.25 8.49 -8.49
CA ARG A 454 21.53 8.60 -7.78
C ARG A 454 21.66 7.58 -6.65
N ILE A 455 20.66 7.49 -5.79
CA ILE A 455 20.64 6.56 -4.64
C ILE A 455 20.68 5.10 -5.13
N THR A 456 19.91 4.75 -6.16
CA THR A 456 19.91 3.39 -6.71
C THR A 456 21.25 3.05 -7.38
N ALA A 457 21.92 4.01 -8.02
CA ALA A 457 23.28 3.81 -8.51
C ALA A 457 24.25 3.55 -7.35
N ASP A 458 24.28 4.45 -6.36
CA ASP A 458 25.20 4.39 -5.21
C ASP A 458 25.06 3.10 -4.40
N THR A 459 23.85 2.53 -4.35
CA THR A 459 23.54 1.32 -3.58
C THR A 459 23.65 0.01 -4.38
N GLN A 460 23.62 0.03 -5.71
CA GLN A 460 23.52 -1.21 -6.49
C GLN A 460 24.54 -1.34 -7.61
N ALA A 461 24.99 -0.24 -8.24
CA ALA A 461 25.79 -0.31 -9.46
C ALA A 461 27.14 -1.01 -9.25
N VAL A 462 27.93 -0.53 -8.28
CA VAL A 462 29.25 -1.11 -7.97
C VAL A 462 29.12 -2.53 -7.41
N THR A 463 28.12 -2.77 -6.57
CA THR A 463 27.84 -4.10 -6.02
C THR A 463 27.55 -5.11 -7.14
N HIS A 464 26.68 -4.80 -8.09
CA HIS A 464 26.40 -5.68 -9.23
C HIS A 464 27.64 -5.87 -10.11
N ALA A 465 28.39 -4.81 -10.41
CA ALA A 465 29.60 -4.90 -11.22
C ALA A 465 30.65 -5.82 -10.59
N ALA A 466 30.85 -5.74 -9.28
CA ALA A 466 31.76 -6.62 -8.54
C ALA A 466 31.38 -8.10 -8.72
N PHE A 467 30.14 -8.48 -8.45
CA PHE A 467 29.71 -9.89 -8.50
C PHE A 467 29.60 -10.45 -9.92
N LEU A 468 29.18 -9.63 -10.88
CA LEU A 468 29.22 -10.02 -12.29
C LEU A 468 30.65 -10.30 -12.74
N SER A 469 31.60 -9.48 -12.28
CA SER A 469 33.02 -9.66 -12.57
C SER A 469 33.58 -10.92 -11.91
N MET A 470 33.21 -11.23 -10.66
CA MET A 470 33.60 -12.47 -9.98
C MET A 470 33.14 -13.71 -10.75
N GLY A 471 31.85 -13.78 -11.11
CA GLY A 471 31.33 -14.92 -11.85
C GLY A 471 31.98 -15.08 -13.23
N THR A 472 32.30 -13.97 -13.90
CA THR A 472 33.01 -14.00 -15.18
C THR A 472 34.44 -14.52 -15.03
N ALA A 473 35.14 -14.09 -13.98
CA ALA A 473 36.51 -14.52 -13.70
C ALA A 473 36.59 -16.02 -13.36
N TRP A 474 35.71 -16.51 -12.48
CA TRP A 474 35.64 -17.94 -12.15
C TRP A 474 35.26 -18.81 -13.35
N HIS A 475 34.34 -18.33 -14.20
CA HIS A 475 34.04 -19.00 -15.45
C HIS A 475 35.24 -19.00 -16.42
N ALA A 476 35.98 -17.89 -16.54
CA ALA A 476 37.16 -17.80 -17.40
C ALA A 476 38.27 -18.77 -16.96
N ASN A 477 38.43 -18.96 -15.66
CA ASN A 477 39.35 -19.94 -15.08
C ASN A 477 38.81 -21.38 -15.04
N ALA A 478 37.58 -21.64 -15.51
CA ALA A 478 36.90 -22.93 -15.45
C ALA A 478 36.86 -23.52 -14.03
N GLN A 479 36.48 -22.69 -13.05
CA GLN A 479 36.52 -23.04 -11.63
C GLN A 479 35.15 -22.89 -10.96
N PHE A 480 34.92 -23.74 -9.96
CA PHE A 480 33.86 -23.58 -8.98
C PHE A 480 34.50 -23.18 -7.65
N PRO A 481 34.29 -21.95 -7.14
CA PRO A 481 35.04 -21.45 -5.99
C PRO A 481 34.82 -22.29 -4.72
N TRP A 482 33.66 -22.91 -4.53
CA TRP A 482 33.40 -23.79 -3.38
C TRP A 482 34.09 -25.16 -3.45
N GLU A 483 34.66 -25.54 -4.60
CA GLU A 483 35.45 -26.77 -4.79
C GLU A 483 36.96 -26.54 -4.57
N LEU A 484 37.37 -25.28 -4.38
CA LEU A 484 38.77 -24.88 -4.26
C LEU A 484 39.12 -24.53 -2.83
N GLU A 485 40.11 -25.21 -2.25
CA GLU A 485 40.57 -25.00 -0.87
C GLU A 485 40.83 -23.53 -0.51
N ARG A 486 41.34 -22.74 -1.47
CA ARG A 486 41.62 -21.30 -1.28
C ARG A 486 40.36 -20.44 -1.09
N TYR A 487 39.19 -20.89 -1.56
CA TYR A 487 37.91 -20.19 -1.45
C TYR A 487 36.92 -20.90 -0.52
N SER A 488 37.12 -22.19 -0.22
CA SER A 488 36.33 -23.00 0.71
C SER A 488 36.61 -22.70 2.20
N THR A 489 37.03 -21.47 2.51
CA THR A 489 37.48 -21.06 3.83
C THR A 489 36.34 -20.55 4.73
N GLY A 490 35.14 -20.30 4.22
CA GLY A 490 34.05 -19.74 5.02
C GLY A 490 34.14 -18.22 5.22
N GLY A 491 33.24 -17.62 5.99
CA GLY A 491 33.22 -16.17 6.25
C GLY A 491 32.88 -15.33 5.02
N VAL A 492 33.74 -14.35 4.69
CA VAL A 492 33.52 -13.38 3.61
C VAL A 492 33.40 -14.05 2.24
N GLU A 493 34.14 -15.14 1.99
CA GLU A 493 34.12 -15.85 0.71
C GLU A 493 32.76 -16.53 0.46
N ASN A 494 32.13 -17.09 1.50
CA ASN A 494 30.79 -17.65 1.39
C ASN A 494 29.76 -16.59 0.99
N VAL A 495 29.86 -15.39 1.57
CA VAL A 495 28.98 -14.28 1.20
C VAL A 495 29.18 -13.91 -0.27
N LYS A 496 30.44 -13.81 -0.73
CA LYS A 496 30.73 -13.50 -2.13
C LYS A 496 30.11 -14.52 -3.09
N ILE A 497 30.32 -15.80 -2.82
CA ILE A 497 29.80 -16.90 -3.63
C ILE A 497 28.26 -16.88 -3.66
N ASN A 498 27.62 -16.77 -2.49
CA ASN A 498 26.17 -16.77 -2.38
C ASN A 498 25.52 -15.58 -3.12
N ILE A 499 26.10 -14.38 -3.01
CA ILE A 499 25.57 -13.20 -3.71
C ILE A 499 25.78 -13.32 -5.22
N MET A 500 26.96 -13.78 -5.66
CA MET A 500 27.24 -14.04 -7.08
C MET A 500 26.23 -15.02 -7.67
N MET A 501 26.03 -16.18 -7.03
CA MET A 501 25.07 -17.18 -7.49
C MET A 501 23.65 -16.62 -7.53
N ARG A 502 23.25 -15.80 -6.55
CA ARG A 502 21.95 -15.15 -6.53
C ARG A 502 21.75 -14.20 -7.72
N ILE A 503 22.77 -13.43 -8.09
CA ILE A 503 22.70 -12.53 -9.26
C ILE A 503 22.51 -13.33 -10.53
N TYR A 504 23.36 -14.34 -10.76
CA TYR A 504 23.27 -15.20 -11.96
C TYR A 504 22.03 -16.12 -11.96
N SER A 505 21.32 -16.29 -10.84
CA SER A 505 20.04 -17.01 -10.78
C SER A 505 18.85 -16.16 -11.22
N ASN A 506 19.04 -14.85 -11.43
CA ASN A 506 18.00 -13.91 -11.87
C ASN A 506 18.11 -13.60 -13.38
N LYS A 507 17.15 -12.81 -13.89
CA LYS A 507 17.10 -12.40 -15.30
C LYS A 507 18.07 -11.25 -15.58
N TRP A 508 18.86 -11.36 -16.65
CA TRP A 508 19.91 -10.39 -17.02
C TRP A 508 19.39 -8.95 -17.18
N HIS A 509 18.19 -8.78 -17.74
CA HIS A 509 17.63 -7.47 -18.09
C HIS A 509 17.35 -6.60 -16.85
N VAL A 510 17.21 -7.19 -15.66
CA VAL A 510 17.06 -6.45 -14.39
C VAL A 510 18.35 -5.70 -14.06
N TYR A 511 19.51 -6.33 -14.26
CA TYR A 511 20.82 -5.74 -13.99
C TYR A 511 21.27 -4.83 -15.12
N ALA A 512 21.03 -5.23 -16.38
CA ALA A 512 21.37 -4.43 -17.55
C ALA A 512 20.62 -3.10 -17.58
N GLY A 513 19.33 -3.10 -17.27
CA GLY A 513 18.51 -1.89 -17.23
C GLY A 513 19.09 -0.84 -16.29
N LEU A 514 19.43 -1.21 -15.05
CA LEU A 514 20.06 -0.31 -14.10
C LEU A 514 21.44 0.15 -14.59
N ALA A 515 22.30 -0.78 -15.00
CA ALA A 515 23.68 -0.46 -15.35
C ALA A 515 23.78 0.46 -16.58
N ILE A 516 22.98 0.21 -17.62
CA ILE A 516 23.05 0.90 -18.90
C ILE A 516 22.22 2.20 -18.90
N LEU A 517 21.02 2.19 -18.33
CA LEU A 517 20.09 3.32 -18.46
C LEU A 517 20.28 4.40 -17.39
N ASN A 518 20.94 4.08 -16.26
CA ASN A 518 21.23 5.05 -15.22
C ASN A 518 22.60 5.71 -15.47
N PRO A 519 22.66 7.04 -15.76
CA PRO A 519 23.92 7.72 -16.03
C PRO A 519 24.91 7.63 -14.87
N ALA A 520 24.45 7.78 -13.63
CA ALA A 520 25.30 7.69 -12.44
C ALA A 520 25.88 6.28 -12.27
N ALA A 521 25.12 5.24 -12.64
CA ALA A 521 25.61 3.86 -12.60
C ALA A 521 26.73 3.63 -13.63
N ARG A 522 26.62 4.19 -14.84
CA ARG A 522 27.67 4.08 -15.87
C ARG A 522 29.00 4.68 -15.39
N ASP A 523 28.94 5.87 -14.80
CA ASP A 523 30.12 6.55 -14.26
C ASP A 523 30.73 5.76 -13.10
N GLN A 524 29.90 5.21 -12.22
CA GLN A 524 30.34 4.36 -11.10
C GLN A 524 30.98 3.06 -11.55
N ILE A 525 30.38 2.35 -12.51
CA ILE A 525 30.92 1.08 -13.02
C ILE A 525 32.27 1.31 -13.71
N ARG A 526 32.41 2.44 -14.41
CA ARG A 526 33.70 2.85 -14.99
C ARG A 526 34.74 3.15 -13.91
N ALA A 527 34.41 3.99 -12.93
CA ALA A 527 35.29 4.29 -11.82
C ALA A 527 35.70 3.03 -11.04
N TYR A 528 34.78 2.08 -10.87
CA TYR A 528 35.06 0.79 -10.25
C TYR A 528 36.06 -0.03 -11.06
N ALA A 529 35.87 -0.14 -12.38
CA ALA A 529 36.81 -0.85 -13.25
C ALA A 529 38.20 -0.18 -13.26
N ASP A 530 38.25 1.15 -13.20
CA ASP A 530 39.50 1.92 -13.07
C ASP A 530 40.17 1.64 -11.71
N SER A 531 39.41 1.65 -10.61
CA SER A 531 39.90 1.32 -9.26
C SER A 531 40.45 -0.11 -9.18
N VAL A 532 39.73 -1.11 -9.70
CA VAL A 532 40.21 -2.51 -9.77
C VAL A 532 41.53 -2.57 -10.56
N THR A 533 41.57 -1.93 -11.73
CA THR A 533 42.74 -1.95 -12.60
C THR A 533 43.95 -1.28 -11.97
N GLU A 534 43.77 -0.13 -11.34
CA GLU A 534 44.85 0.62 -10.69
C GLU A 534 45.38 -0.09 -9.45
N LEU A 535 44.50 -0.63 -8.60
CA LEU A 535 44.93 -1.41 -7.44
C LEU A 535 45.68 -2.66 -7.88
N PHE A 536 45.19 -3.39 -8.89
CA PHE A 536 45.89 -4.56 -9.42
C PHE A 536 47.26 -4.20 -10.01
N LYS A 537 47.39 -3.05 -10.70
CA LYS A 537 48.69 -2.54 -11.18
C LYS A 537 49.68 -2.29 -10.03
N LEU A 538 49.22 -1.71 -8.92
CA LEU A 538 50.05 -1.51 -7.74
C LEU A 538 50.48 -2.84 -7.13
N MET A 539 49.57 -3.83 -7.10
CA MET A 539 49.87 -5.18 -6.61
C MET A 539 50.94 -5.90 -7.46
N ILE A 540 50.89 -5.83 -8.79
CA ILE A 540 51.88 -6.51 -9.67
C ILE A 540 53.20 -5.73 -9.83
N SER A 541 53.20 -4.44 -9.50
CA SER A 541 54.42 -3.60 -9.47
C SER A 541 55.05 -3.53 -8.08
N HIS A 542 54.52 -4.27 -7.10
CA HIS A 542 54.98 -4.30 -5.71
C HIS A 542 55.09 -2.91 -5.06
N GLN A 543 54.19 -1.99 -5.41
CA GLN A 543 54.15 -0.61 -4.88
C GLN A 543 53.40 -0.55 -3.54
N ARG A 544 53.92 -1.27 -2.53
CA ARG A 544 53.28 -1.45 -1.22
C ARG A 544 52.85 -0.15 -0.55
N LYS A 545 53.75 0.83 -0.47
CA LYS A 545 53.48 2.10 0.23
C LYS A 545 52.30 2.85 -0.39
N GLU A 546 52.26 2.94 -1.71
CA GLU A 546 51.18 3.62 -2.42
C GLU A 546 49.85 2.86 -2.28
N PHE A 547 49.88 1.52 -2.37
CA PHE A 547 48.71 0.68 -2.17
C PHE A 547 48.13 0.86 -0.76
N GLU A 548 48.94 0.72 0.28
CA GLU A 548 48.52 0.83 1.67
C GLU A 548 47.96 2.22 2.00
N GLU A 549 48.66 3.31 1.62
CA GLU A 549 48.18 4.68 1.84
C GLU A 549 46.82 4.93 1.19
N ARG A 550 46.61 4.38 -0.01
CA ARG A 550 45.37 4.52 -0.77
C ARG A 550 44.22 3.77 -0.11
N ILE A 551 44.46 2.51 0.30
CA ILE A 551 43.46 1.70 1.00
C ILE A 551 43.04 2.37 2.31
N ILE A 552 44.00 2.80 3.14
CA ILE A 552 43.70 3.43 4.43
C ILE A 552 42.91 4.72 4.25
N LYS A 553 43.32 5.61 3.33
CA LYS A 553 42.61 6.87 3.03
C LYS A 553 41.17 6.62 2.57
N ALA A 554 40.97 5.63 1.70
CA ALA A 554 39.64 5.28 1.23
C ALA A 554 38.74 4.78 2.38
N GLY A 555 39.28 3.92 3.25
CA GLY A 555 38.57 3.42 4.43
C GLY A 555 38.20 4.54 5.42
N GLU A 556 39.11 5.46 5.67
CA GLU A 556 38.85 6.62 6.55
C GLU A 556 37.80 7.56 5.98
N ALA A 557 37.80 7.81 4.67
CA ALA A 557 36.82 8.67 4.03
C ALA A 557 35.41 8.06 4.05
N VAL A 558 35.28 6.76 3.81
CA VAL A 558 33.98 6.07 3.69
C VAL A 558 33.41 5.69 5.06
N PHE A 559 34.24 5.20 5.98
CA PHE A 559 33.80 4.65 7.28
C PHE A 559 34.17 5.53 8.49
N GLY A 560 34.98 6.58 8.30
CA GLY A 560 35.54 7.38 9.41
C GLY A 560 34.50 8.06 10.30
N SER A 561 33.37 8.48 9.72
CA SER A 561 32.25 9.10 10.44
C SER A 561 31.36 8.10 11.21
N HIS A 562 31.47 6.80 10.94
CA HIS A 562 30.59 5.75 11.45
C HIS A 562 31.24 4.82 12.50
N LYS A 563 32.42 5.18 13.04
CA LYS A 563 33.19 4.37 14.01
C LYS A 563 32.44 3.97 15.29
N GLY A 564 31.38 4.70 15.68
CA GLY A 564 30.58 4.47 16.89
C GLY A 564 29.33 3.59 16.71
N ALA A 565 28.97 3.21 15.48
CA ALA A 565 27.78 2.39 15.23
C ALA A 565 28.04 0.90 15.47
N CYS A 566 27.01 0.18 15.92
CA CYS A 566 27.05 -1.29 16.05
C CYS A 566 27.31 -1.90 14.67
N LEU A 567 28.27 -2.84 14.58
CA LEU A 567 28.56 -3.57 13.35
C LEU A 567 27.28 -4.18 12.78
N LEU A 568 27.00 -3.93 11.50
CA LEU A 568 25.83 -4.45 10.79
C LEU A 568 25.81 -6.00 10.76
N LEU A 569 26.97 -6.65 10.86
CA LEU A 569 27.13 -8.10 10.82
C LEU A 569 28.10 -8.59 11.91
N ARG A 570 27.85 -9.80 12.43
CA ARG A 570 28.73 -10.51 13.36
C ARG A 570 29.18 -11.84 12.74
N ASP A 571 30.39 -12.24 13.07
CA ASP A 571 31.12 -13.39 12.52
C ASP A 571 30.36 -14.72 12.56
N GLU A 572 29.63 -14.97 13.64
CA GLU A 572 28.88 -16.21 13.89
C GLU A 572 27.80 -16.48 12.83
N ILE A 573 27.38 -15.46 12.08
CA ILE A 573 26.33 -15.55 11.06
C ILE A 573 26.92 -15.89 9.68
N LEU A 574 28.13 -15.42 9.37
CA LEU A 574 28.78 -15.59 8.07
C LEU A 574 29.20 -17.04 7.80
N ASP A 575 29.53 -17.79 8.85
CA ASP A 575 30.02 -19.17 8.76
C ASP A 575 28.91 -20.24 8.68
N GLN A 576 27.64 -19.87 8.87
CA GLN A 576 26.53 -20.84 8.95
C GLN A 576 26.06 -21.36 7.58
N TYR A 577 26.37 -20.67 6.48
CA TYR A 577 25.82 -20.94 5.15
C TYR A 577 26.94 -21.09 4.10
N SER A 578 27.44 -22.32 3.95
CA SER A 578 28.52 -22.69 3.02
C SER A 578 28.01 -23.62 1.93
N LEU A 579 28.51 -23.44 0.70
CA LEU A 579 28.36 -24.39 -0.41
C LEU A 579 29.49 -25.45 -0.45
N ALA A 580 30.55 -25.27 0.35
CA ALA A 580 31.63 -26.25 0.46
C ALA A 580 31.24 -27.42 1.39
N GLU A 581 31.58 -28.65 0.99
CA GLU A 581 31.30 -29.88 1.75
C GLU A 581 32.06 -29.94 3.09
N ALA A 582 33.25 -29.33 3.18
CA ALA A 582 34.07 -29.27 4.39
C ALA A 582 34.13 -27.85 4.98
N ARG A 583 33.97 -27.73 6.32
CA ARG A 583 34.12 -26.46 7.04
C ARG A 583 35.54 -26.33 7.58
N ILE A 584 36.31 -25.35 7.08
CA ILE A 584 37.68 -25.09 7.53
C ILE A 584 37.65 -24.20 8.80
N PRO A 585 38.31 -24.61 9.91
CA PRO A 585 38.45 -23.81 11.12
C PRO A 585 39.07 -22.44 10.85
N ARG A 586 38.66 -21.42 11.61
CA ARG A 586 39.09 -20.02 11.40
C ARG A 586 40.61 -19.82 11.39
N SER A 587 41.32 -20.59 12.21
CA SER A 587 42.78 -20.58 12.33
C SER A 587 43.52 -21.17 11.12
N GLU A 588 42.83 -21.90 10.26
CA GLU A 588 43.38 -22.62 9.11
C GLU A 588 42.94 -22.01 7.78
N ARG A 589 42.20 -20.89 7.81
CA ARG A 589 41.73 -20.19 6.61
C ARG A 589 42.89 -19.45 5.96
N ARG A 590 43.02 -19.58 4.64
CA ARG A 590 43.94 -18.74 3.87
C ARG A 590 43.44 -17.28 3.80
N PRO A 591 44.30 -16.30 4.10
CA PRO A 591 44.05 -14.89 3.82
C PRO A 591 43.78 -14.66 2.32
N ASN A 592 42.99 -13.63 1.99
CA ASN A 592 42.65 -13.26 0.62
C ASN A 592 42.97 -11.77 0.41
N SER A 593 43.42 -11.39 -0.79
CA SER A 593 43.69 -9.99 -1.15
C SER A 593 42.44 -9.10 -1.05
N HIS A 594 41.26 -9.71 -1.15
CA HIS A 594 39.95 -9.06 -1.19
C HIS A 594 39.89 -7.89 -2.18
N LEU A 595 40.60 -7.97 -3.32
CA LEU A 595 40.69 -6.92 -4.34
C LEU A 595 39.31 -6.35 -4.72
N SER A 596 38.30 -7.20 -4.82
CA SER A 596 36.92 -6.80 -5.11
C SER A 596 36.31 -5.81 -4.10
N LEU A 597 36.61 -5.98 -2.81
CA LEU A 597 36.12 -5.13 -1.70
C LEU A 597 36.95 -3.86 -1.59
N LEU A 598 38.28 -3.99 -1.67
CA LEU A 598 39.22 -2.87 -1.63
C LEU A 598 38.95 -1.88 -2.77
N ALA A 599 38.76 -2.40 -3.99
CA ALA A 599 38.43 -1.57 -5.16
C ALA A 599 37.07 -0.89 -5.05
N MET A 600 36.11 -1.50 -4.35
CA MET A 600 34.79 -0.90 -4.15
C MET A 600 34.89 0.30 -3.21
N VAL A 601 35.60 0.16 -2.08
CA VAL A 601 35.79 1.26 -1.13
C VAL A 601 36.64 2.37 -1.74
N ASP A 602 37.66 2.03 -2.53
CA ASP A 602 38.43 3.00 -3.31
C ASP A 602 37.56 3.75 -4.33
N CYS A 603 36.67 3.04 -5.04
CA CYS A 603 35.72 3.64 -5.97
C CYS A 603 34.77 4.62 -5.26
N TRP A 604 34.21 4.23 -4.10
CA TRP A 604 33.35 5.11 -3.31
C TRP A 604 34.09 6.36 -2.85
N TRP A 605 35.32 6.21 -2.37
CA TRP A 605 36.16 7.33 -1.98
C TRP A 605 36.41 8.30 -3.14
N LYS A 606 36.81 7.79 -4.31
CA LYS A 606 37.06 8.63 -5.50
C LYS A 606 35.84 9.41 -5.97
N LEU A 607 34.65 8.83 -5.80
CA LEU A 607 33.39 9.45 -6.21
C LEU A 607 32.74 10.28 -5.10
N GLY A 608 33.34 10.36 -3.91
CA GLY A 608 32.79 11.06 -2.75
C GLY A 608 31.48 10.46 -2.26
N ILE A 609 31.28 9.15 -2.43
CA ILE A 609 30.06 8.44 -2.03
C ILE A 609 30.24 7.92 -0.60
N VAL A 610 29.29 8.25 0.28
CA VAL A 610 29.16 7.67 1.62
C VAL A 610 27.93 6.76 1.64
N PRO A 611 28.09 5.43 1.49
CA PRO A 611 26.99 4.46 1.36
C PRO A 611 25.90 4.55 2.44
N TYR A 612 26.27 4.91 3.68
CA TYR A 612 25.35 4.99 4.82
C TYR A 612 24.33 6.13 4.70
N GLU A 613 24.63 7.19 3.94
CA GLU A 613 23.70 8.31 3.73
C GLU A 613 22.51 7.90 2.84
N HIS A 614 22.66 6.81 2.07
CA HIS A 614 21.68 6.34 1.09
C HIS A 614 20.90 5.09 1.53
N MET A 615 20.92 4.78 2.83
CA MET A 615 20.24 3.61 3.43
C MET A 615 18.71 3.65 3.35
N ILE A 616 18.12 4.81 3.01
CA ILE A 616 16.67 4.96 2.87
C ILE A 616 16.05 4.08 1.78
N CYS A 617 16.84 3.66 0.79
CA CYS A 617 16.45 2.75 -0.28
C CYS A 617 17.27 1.44 -0.24
N GLU A 618 17.74 1.04 0.93
CA GLU A 618 18.60 -0.13 1.05
C GLU A 618 17.93 -1.40 0.50
N THR A 619 18.75 -2.23 -0.16
CA THR A 619 18.35 -3.59 -0.50
C THR A 619 19.04 -4.57 0.46
N PRO A 620 18.44 -5.74 0.71
CA PRO A 620 19.08 -6.80 1.48
C PRO A 620 20.51 -7.13 1.11
N LEU A 621 20.82 -7.11 -0.19
CA LEU A 621 22.15 -7.41 -0.70
C LEU A 621 23.14 -6.29 -0.39
N PHE A 622 22.72 -5.04 -0.58
CA PHE A 622 23.56 -3.89 -0.31
C PHE A 622 23.92 -3.79 1.17
N ARG A 623 22.94 -3.93 2.07
CA ARG A 623 23.18 -3.89 3.53
C ARG A 623 24.18 -4.96 3.98
N LEU A 624 24.01 -6.18 3.48
CA LEU A 624 24.93 -7.30 3.74
C LEU A 624 26.34 -6.98 3.24
N TRP A 625 26.45 -6.49 2.01
CA TRP A 625 27.74 -6.23 1.38
C TRP A 625 28.48 -5.02 1.97
N LEU A 626 27.75 -3.95 2.28
CA LEU A 626 28.27 -2.79 3.01
C LEU A 626 28.82 -3.21 4.37
N GLY A 627 28.08 -4.05 5.11
CA GLY A 627 28.55 -4.56 6.41
C GLY A 627 29.80 -5.46 6.29
N VAL A 628 29.95 -6.23 5.21
CA VAL A 628 31.18 -7.01 4.94
C VAL A 628 32.38 -6.09 4.61
N ALA A 629 32.16 -5.04 3.82
CA ALA A 629 33.21 -4.06 3.54
C ALA A 629 33.61 -3.30 4.81
N GLU A 630 32.63 -2.87 5.62
CA GLU A 630 32.87 -2.24 6.91
C GLU A 630 33.66 -3.17 7.85
N TYR A 631 33.31 -4.45 7.90
CA TYR A 631 34.00 -5.45 8.72
C TYR A 631 35.48 -5.58 8.35
N LEU A 632 35.79 -5.69 7.04
CA LEU A 632 37.18 -5.76 6.55
C LEU A 632 38.00 -4.53 6.99
N TYR A 633 37.41 -3.34 6.96
CA TYR A 633 38.12 -2.10 7.31
C TYR A 633 38.16 -1.79 8.82
N ARG A 634 37.24 -2.36 9.61
CA ARG A 634 37.21 -2.21 11.07
C ARG A 634 38.09 -3.25 11.79
N ASP A 635 38.21 -4.45 11.24
CA ASP A 635 39.18 -5.44 11.73
C ASP A 635 40.57 -5.14 11.17
N ARG A 636 41.38 -4.45 11.98
CA ARG A 636 42.73 -4.04 11.61
C ARG A 636 43.61 -5.22 11.17
N LYS A 637 43.47 -6.37 11.85
CA LYS A 637 44.26 -7.55 11.56
C LYS A 637 43.88 -8.12 10.19
N MET A 638 42.58 -8.20 9.89
CA MET A 638 42.09 -8.68 8.60
C MET A 638 42.50 -7.74 7.45
N LEU A 639 42.48 -6.42 7.68
CA LEU A 639 42.92 -5.44 6.68
C LEU A 639 44.42 -5.57 6.39
N GLU A 640 45.25 -5.71 7.43
CA GLU A 640 46.69 -5.93 7.31
C GLU A 640 46.99 -7.25 6.57
N GLU A 641 46.28 -8.34 6.90
CA GLU A 641 46.38 -9.63 6.20
C GLU A 641 45.99 -9.50 4.71
N ALA A 642 44.94 -8.73 4.38
CA ALA A 642 44.52 -8.51 3.00
C ALA A 642 45.56 -7.72 2.20
N ILE A 643 46.15 -6.67 2.78
CA ILE A 643 47.23 -5.87 2.17
C ILE A 643 48.47 -6.73 1.96
N GLU A 644 48.86 -7.54 2.96
CA GLU A 644 50.01 -8.43 2.87
C GLU A 644 49.82 -9.47 1.76
N THR A 645 48.65 -10.11 1.73
CA THR A 645 48.29 -11.09 0.70
C THR A 645 48.30 -10.44 -0.69
N ALA A 646 47.80 -9.21 -0.82
CA ALA A 646 47.81 -8.49 -2.09
C ALA A 646 49.21 -8.17 -2.61
N MET A 647 50.21 -8.03 -1.72
CA MET A 647 51.59 -7.68 -2.09
C MET A 647 52.49 -8.90 -2.29
N GLU A 648 52.34 -9.94 -1.47
CA GLU A 648 53.31 -11.04 -1.37
C GLU A 648 52.75 -12.42 -1.77
N ASP A 649 51.41 -12.60 -1.78
CA ASP A 649 50.79 -13.88 -2.15
C ASP A 649 50.35 -13.88 -3.62
N ASP A 650 50.74 -14.94 -4.33
CA ASP A 650 50.37 -15.18 -5.72
C ASP A 650 49.22 -16.18 -5.90
N ALA A 651 48.72 -16.78 -4.81
CA ALA A 651 47.68 -17.81 -4.83
C ALA A 651 46.35 -17.34 -5.45
N PHE A 652 46.05 -16.04 -5.38
CA PHE A 652 44.86 -15.43 -5.98
C PHE A 652 45.18 -14.57 -7.21
N ARG A 653 46.45 -14.43 -7.59
CA ARG A 653 46.89 -13.47 -8.63
C ARG A 653 46.25 -13.71 -9.99
N MET A 654 46.11 -14.98 -10.37
CA MET A 654 45.46 -15.38 -11.62
C MET A 654 43.96 -15.08 -11.61
N ASP A 655 43.31 -15.25 -10.45
CA ASP A 655 41.89 -14.91 -10.27
C ASP A 655 41.69 -13.38 -10.30
N ASP A 656 42.59 -12.63 -9.66
CA ASP A 656 42.59 -11.17 -9.63
C ASP A 656 42.84 -10.56 -11.03
N LEU A 657 43.65 -11.22 -11.88
CA LEU A 657 43.85 -10.85 -13.27
C LEU A 657 42.56 -10.99 -14.09
N GLU A 658 41.94 -12.17 -14.05
CA GLU A 658 40.67 -12.43 -14.74
C GLU A 658 39.56 -11.54 -14.20
N PHE A 659 39.56 -11.25 -12.90
CA PHE A 659 38.64 -10.30 -12.29
C PHE A 659 38.81 -8.88 -12.84
N THR A 660 40.05 -8.42 -13.01
CA THR A 660 40.36 -7.12 -13.61
C THR A 660 39.91 -7.06 -15.07
N PHE A 661 40.09 -8.13 -15.83
CA PHE A 661 39.62 -8.22 -17.22
C PHE A 661 38.08 -8.25 -17.30
N ALA A 662 37.45 -8.96 -16.38
CA ALA A 662 36.01 -9.02 -16.26
C ALA A 662 35.40 -7.65 -15.95
N ALA A 663 35.96 -6.93 -14.97
CA ALA A 663 35.48 -5.60 -14.56
C ALA A 663 35.55 -4.59 -15.72
N ARG A 664 36.66 -4.55 -16.45
CA ARG A 664 36.80 -3.72 -17.66
C ARG A 664 35.79 -4.11 -18.74
N GLY A 665 35.65 -5.40 -19.02
CA GLY A 665 34.71 -5.87 -20.04
C GLY A 665 33.25 -5.55 -19.71
N TRP A 666 32.84 -5.62 -18.43
CA TRP A 666 31.50 -5.16 -18.01
C TRP A 666 31.35 -3.65 -18.13
N SER A 667 32.38 -2.88 -17.75
CA SER A 667 32.38 -1.42 -17.91
C SER A 667 32.26 -0.98 -19.37
N GLU A 668 32.97 -1.63 -20.30
CA GLU A 668 32.90 -1.33 -21.73
C GLU A 668 31.50 -1.61 -22.29
N VAL A 669 30.92 -2.77 -22.00
CA VAL A 669 29.56 -3.14 -22.44
C VAL A 669 28.53 -2.13 -21.95
N VAL A 670 28.63 -1.74 -20.67
CA VAL A 670 27.76 -0.72 -20.08
C VAL A 670 28.01 0.67 -20.70
N GLY A 671 29.26 1.00 -20.97
CA GLY A 671 29.68 2.24 -21.61
C GLY A 671 29.08 2.40 -23.01
N TYR A 672 29.05 1.33 -23.81
CA TYR A 672 28.45 1.31 -25.15
C TYR A 672 26.92 1.29 -25.14
N GLY A 673 26.30 0.89 -24.03
CA GLY A 673 24.85 0.75 -23.92
C GLY A 673 24.27 -0.40 -24.74
N ASP A 674 25.07 -1.45 -25.00
CA ASP A 674 24.65 -2.60 -25.80
C ASP A 674 24.05 -3.71 -24.91
N PHE A 675 22.72 -3.77 -24.90
CA PHE A 675 21.94 -4.78 -24.17
C PHE A 675 22.21 -6.21 -24.66
N GLU A 676 22.47 -6.41 -25.96
CA GLU A 676 22.66 -7.75 -26.53
C GLU A 676 24.04 -8.31 -26.15
N SER A 677 25.07 -7.47 -26.17
CA SER A 677 26.38 -7.85 -25.63
C SER A 677 26.33 -8.14 -24.13
N TYR A 678 25.57 -7.35 -23.37
CA TYR A 678 25.35 -7.60 -21.94
C TYR A 678 24.69 -8.96 -21.71
N ARG A 679 23.59 -9.24 -22.44
CA ARG A 679 22.86 -10.51 -22.39
C ARG A 679 23.77 -11.69 -22.67
N LYS A 680 24.50 -11.68 -23.79
CA LYS A 680 25.40 -12.78 -24.19
C LYS A 680 26.46 -13.06 -23.12
N ARG A 681 27.04 -12.00 -22.53
CA ARG A 681 28.05 -12.13 -21.47
C ARG A 681 27.45 -12.73 -20.20
N PHE A 682 26.25 -12.30 -19.81
CA PHE A 682 25.54 -12.80 -18.64
C PHE A 682 25.12 -14.27 -18.80
N GLU A 683 24.41 -14.59 -19.90
CA GLU A 683 23.87 -15.93 -20.17
C GLU A 683 24.97 -16.98 -20.34
N LYS A 684 26.14 -16.59 -20.89
CA LYS A 684 27.31 -17.47 -20.99
C LYS A 684 27.76 -17.97 -19.61
N VAL A 685 27.91 -17.05 -18.66
CA VAL A 685 28.32 -17.37 -17.28
C VAL A 685 27.20 -18.10 -16.54
N GLN A 686 25.95 -17.68 -16.72
CA GLN A 686 24.77 -18.35 -16.15
C GLN A 686 24.67 -19.81 -16.59
N THR A 687 24.91 -20.10 -17.87
CA THR A 687 24.87 -21.46 -18.43
C THR A 687 25.93 -22.36 -17.78
N TYR A 688 27.12 -21.83 -17.52
CA TYR A 688 28.19 -22.56 -16.85
C TYR A 688 27.83 -22.97 -15.42
N PHE A 689 27.22 -22.06 -14.65
CA PHE A 689 26.82 -22.33 -13.27
C PHE A 689 25.47 -23.04 -13.12
N ALA A 690 24.67 -23.17 -14.19
CA ALA A 690 23.32 -23.71 -14.19
C ALA A 690 23.16 -25.05 -13.41
N PRO A 691 24.07 -26.04 -13.52
CA PRO A 691 23.94 -27.30 -12.77
C PRO A 691 23.92 -27.15 -11.26
N ARG A 692 24.45 -26.03 -10.73
CA ARG A 692 24.63 -25.76 -9.29
C ARG A 692 23.72 -24.64 -8.78
N VAL A 693 22.90 -24.04 -9.66
CA VAL A 693 21.99 -22.91 -9.34
C VAL A 693 20.92 -23.30 -8.31
N ALA A 694 20.34 -24.50 -8.41
CA ALA A 694 19.25 -24.90 -7.53
C ALA A 694 19.68 -24.99 -6.05
N GLU A 695 20.85 -25.57 -5.80
CA GLU A 695 21.43 -25.70 -4.47
C GLU A 695 21.85 -24.34 -3.89
N ALA A 696 22.54 -23.52 -4.70
CA ALA A 696 22.97 -22.18 -4.31
C ALA A 696 21.80 -21.24 -4.04
N THR A 697 20.70 -21.35 -4.80
CA THR A 697 19.49 -20.55 -4.60
C THR A 697 18.83 -20.87 -3.26
N ARG A 698 18.76 -22.16 -2.88
CA ARG A 698 18.19 -22.58 -1.59
C ARG A 698 19.00 -22.01 -0.42
N LEU A 699 20.32 -22.21 -0.42
CA LEU A 699 21.21 -21.74 0.64
C LEU A 699 21.29 -20.21 0.73
N GLY A 700 21.32 -19.52 -0.41
CA GLY A 700 21.32 -18.05 -0.46
C GLY A 700 20.05 -17.44 0.15
N ASN A 701 18.87 -18.01 -0.13
CA ASN A 701 17.61 -17.54 0.44
C ASN A 701 17.52 -17.79 1.96
N GLU A 702 17.99 -18.94 2.44
CA GLU A 702 18.05 -19.27 3.88
C GLU A 702 18.97 -18.32 4.65
N MET A 703 20.14 -17.98 4.07
CA MET A 703 21.10 -17.04 4.66
C MET A 703 20.48 -15.66 4.88
N ILE A 704 19.82 -15.12 3.85
CA ILE A 704 19.20 -13.79 3.90
C ILE A 704 18.05 -13.79 4.90
N ALA A 705 17.15 -14.77 4.85
CA ALA A 705 16.00 -14.82 5.78
C ALA A 705 16.42 -14.73 7.25
N LYS A 706 17.43 -15.51 7.68
CA LYS A 706 17.94 -15.45 9.06
C LYS A 706 18.67 -14.16 9.41
N ILE A 707 19.42 -13.58 8.47
CA ILE A 707 20.08 -12.28 8.71
C ILE A 707 18.99 -11.23 9.02
N PHE A 708 17.89 -11.22 8.24
CA PHE A 708 16.80 -10.26 8.40
C PHE A 708 15.94 -10.46 9.65
N GLU A 709 15.70 -11.69 10.09
CA GLU A 709 15.00 -11.96 11.36
C GLU A 709 15.72 -11.32 12.55
N LYS A 710 17.04 -11.48 12.64
CA LYS A 710 17.83 -10.94 13.77
C LYS A 710 18.09 -9.44 13.70
N THR A 711 18.13 -8.85 12.50
CA THR A 711 18.28 -7.39 12.38
C THR A 711 17.01 -6.65 12.83
N ARG A 712 15.82 -7.25 12.70
CA ARG A 712 14.56 -6.70 13.25
C ARG A 712 14.54 -6.70 14.78
N ASP A 713 15.08 -7.73 15.43
CA ASP A 713 15.11 -7.83 16.90
C ASP A 713 16.06 -6.80 17.55
N GLY A 714 17.09 -6.35 16.82
CA GLY A 714 18.07 -5.36 17.28
C GLY A 714 17.61 -3.90 17.26
N GLU A 715 16.45 -3.58 16.66
CA GLU A 715 15.88 -2.23 16.59
C GLU A 715 14.91 -1.90 17.74
N THR A 716 14.90 -2.70 18.82
CA THR A 716 14.20 -2.33 20.05
C THR A 716 15.04 -1.25 20.75
N PRO A 717 14.53 -0.02 20.98
CA PRO A 717 15.30 0.99 21.69
C PRO A 717 15.58 0.45 23.10
N ALA A 718 16.86 0.42 23.47
CA ALA A 718 17.27 0.13 24.83
C ALA A 718 16.45 1.04 25.76
N LYS A 719 15.63 0.43 26.64
CA LYS A 719 14.93 1.15 27.70
C LYS A 719 15.98 1.97 28.45
N ALA A 720 15.84 3.28 28.42
CA ALA A 720 16.62 4.18 29.25
C ALA A 720 16.38 3.77 30.72
N SER A 721 17.43 3.30 31.37
CA SER A 721 17.54 3.20 32.83
C SER A 721 18.16 4.47 33.38
#